data_AF-A0A955VJ66-F1
#
_entry.id   AF-A0A955VJ66-F1
#
_cell.length_a   1.000
_cell.length_b   1.000
_cell.length_c   1.000
_cell.angle_alpha   90.00
_cell.angle_beta   90.00
_cell.angle_gamma   90.00
#
_symmetry.space_group_name_H-M   'P 1'
#
loop_
_entity.id
_entity.type
_entity.pdbx_description
1 polymer ?
#
loop_
_entity_poly.entity_id
_entity_poly.type
_entity_poly.pdbx_seq_one_letter_code
_entity_poly.pdbx_strand_id
1 'polypeptide(L)'
;MKILGLSAYYHDSAACLLRDGRIVAAAQEERFSRQKHDAGFPSRAIDYCLGEAGIGRDEIDIVAFYEKPFLKFERILQTQIGYAPWALPAFLRAMPIWIKEKLWLKAELQSRLDFEGRIIFPEHHQSHAASAYFASPFDDAAIITIDGVGEWTTTAIGRGSGNELRLEREIHFPHSLGLLYSAFTQYLGFEVNSGEYKVMGLAPYGEPRFVETIRRELIDVGGDGGFRLNMRYFGYASGLRMINSRFEALFGRPARRSADELEPFHMDLARSLQAVIDETMLALAYHAQRLTAAKNLVLAGGVALNCVANGRVLREGPFEGLFVQPASGDAGGALGAALYVWHQVLGNALEPAPEGDDRQAGSLLGPQFDAAAIAAFLDAEGIEYQRPENLEARVAELLAKEQVVGWFQGRMEFGPRALGNRSILGDPRAPRMQETMNLKIKFRESFRPFAPSVLESEASRYFEIDRPSPYMLVTAPVHAQMRRAVDAEDAAKRGLALLAVMRSEIPAVTHVDWSARLQTVSERHNPRFHRLLAAFFETQGCPVLVNTSFNVRGEPIVCTPQDAYRCFQRTGIDALVLGDFLLEKAAMPASEGVRGALDERRPKARLLEELRAEIREIDGSPRALRQFGALIGVVSIALTGLFATRPFSALAWSAIGLGGAALACAVLRPAALRWPHRLWMSIGLVLGAIVSRVLLTVLYLVLITPMGLVARLVGRPFLDRRFRVDGERYWREREGAQSEADRQF
;
A
#
# COMPACT_ATOMS: atom_id res chain seq x y z
N MET A 1 -10.93 19.48 -19.61
CA MET A 1 -10.38 19.60 -18.25
C MET A 1 -9.59 18.35 -17.91
N LYS A 2 -8.29 18.50 -17.63
CA LYS A 2 -7.32 17.45 -17.34
C LYS A 2 -6.85 17.60 -15.89
N ILE A 3 -7.18 16.66 -15.02
CA ILE A 3 -6.90 16.73 -13.59
C ILE A 3 -5.94 15.61 -13.20
N LEU A 4 -4.77 15.98 -12.67
CA LEU A 4 -3.76 15.03 -12.19
C LEU A 4 -3.91 14.85 -10.67
N GLY A 5 -4.37 13.68 -10.24
CA GLY A 5 -4.42 13.29 -8.84
C GLY A 5 -3.16 12.53 -8.40
N LEU A 6 -2.67 12.81 -7.19
CA LEU A 6 -1.42 12.28 -6.66
C LEU A 6 -1.58 11.78 -5.22
N SER A 7 -0.94 10.64 -4.93
CA SER A 7 -0.66 10.19 -3.57
C SER A 7 0.82 9.80 -3.42
N ALA A 8 1.48 10.25 -2.36
CA ALA A 8 2.91 10.05 -2.17
C ALA A 8 3.39 10.27 -0.72
N TYR A 9 4.68 10.02 -0.47
CA TYR A 9 5.43 10.31 0.76
C TYR A 9 5.05 9.49 2.00
N TYR A 10 4.40 8.34 1.82
CA TYR A 10 4.15 7.39 2.90
C TYR A 10 4.40 5.93 2.48
N HIS A 11 3.55 5.37 1.62
CA HIS A 11 3.74 4.11 0.91
C HIS A 11 2.75 4.05 -0.27
N ASP A 12 3.00 3.16 -1.22
CA ASP A 12 2.11 2.91 -2.37
C ASP A 12 1.79 4.18 -3.18
N SER A 13 2.81 5.03 -3.41
CA SER A 13 2.67 6.25 -4.20
C SER A 13 2.03 5.96 -5.56
N ALA A 14 1.14 6.84 -6.00
CA ALA A 14 0.39 6.66 -7.23
C ALA A 14 0.06 8.00 -7.92
N ALA A 15 -0.27 7.90 -9.20
CA ALA A 15 -0.81 8.98 -10.00
C ALA A 15 -2.07 8.51 -10.73
N CYS A 16 -3.01 9.43 -10.93
CA CYS A 16 -4.20 9.22 -11.74
C CYS A 16 -4.46 10.47 -12.58
N LEU A 17 -4.84 10.29 -13.85
CA LEU A 17 -5.24 11.37 -14.72
C LEU A 17 -6.71 11.21 -15.12
N LEU A 18 -7.50 12.24 -14.82
CA LEU A 18 -8.85 12.40 -15.34
C LEU A 18 -8.86 13.33 -16.55
N ARG A 19 -9.71 13.02 -17.51
CA ARG A 19 -10.05 13.90 -18.63
C ARG A 19 -11.56 14.00 -18.73
N ASP A 20 -12.08 15.21 -18.50
CA ASP A 20 -13.51 15.52 -18.60
C ASP A 20 -14.37 14.54 -17.79
N GLY A 21 -13.97 14.26 -16.55
CA GLY A 21 -14.65 13.35 -15.63
C GLY A 21 -14.35 11.86 -15.81
N ARG A 22 -13.66 11.47 -16.88
CA ARG A 22 -13.33 10.06 -17.15
C ARG A 22 -11.93 9.70 -16.70
N ILE A 23 -11.79 8.50 -16.11
CA ILE A 23 -10.50 7.96 -15.71
C ILE A 23 -9.74 7.48 -16.96
N VAL A 24 -8.65 8.18 -17.31
CA VAL A 24 -7.84 7.82 -18.48
C VAL A 24 -6.78 6.78 -18.09
N ALA A 25 -6.05 7.08 -17.01
CA ALA A 25 -4.95 6.28 -16.54
C ALA A 25 -4.79 6.39 -15.02
N ALA A 26 -4.34 5.31 -14.40
CA ALA A 26 -3.92 5.29 -13.01
C ALA A 26 -2.87 4.21 -12.80
N ALA A 27 -1.79 4.53 -12.08
CA ALA A 27 -0.73 3.57 -11.81
C ALA A 27 -0.01 3.87 -10.48
N GLN A 28 0.51 2.80 -9.87
CA GLN A 28 1.37 2.89 -8.68
C GLN A 28 2.84 2.98 -9.10
N GLU A 29 3.62 3.82 -8.44
CA GLU A 29 5.04 4.03 -8.74
C GLU A 29 5.85 2.74 -8.59
N GLU A 30 5.49 1.87 -7.62
CA GLU A 30 6.15 0.59 -7.39
C GLU A 30 6.17 -0.32 -8.63
N ARG A 31 5.20 -0.18 -9.54
CA ARG A 31 5.17 -0.96 -10.79
C ARG A 31 6.36 -0.63 -11.68
N PHE A 32 6.79 0.62 -11.68
CA PHE A 32 7.88 1.13 -12.51
C PHE A 32 9.21 1.15 -11.77
N SER A 33 9.22 1.53 -10.49
CA SER A 33 10.43 1.60 -9.68
C SER A 33 10.95 0.24 -9.28
N ARG A 34 10.07 -0.79 -9.30
CA ARG A 34 10.31 -2.14 -8.80
C ARG A 34 10.63 -2.17 -7.30
N GLN A 35 10.41 -1.06 -6.58
CA GLN A 35 10.52 -0.96 -5.13
C GLN A 35 9.13 -1.15 -4.54
N LYS A 36 8.93 -2.25 -3.83
CA LYS A 36 7.63 -2.55 -3.22
C LYS A 36 7.27 -1.51 -2.16
N HIS A 37 6.03 -1.02 -2.21
CA HIS A 37 5.52 0.05 -1.37
C HIS A 37 6.28 1.37 -1.52
N ASP A 38 6.72 1.68 -2.75
CA ASP A 38 7.44 2.92 -3.03
C ASP A 38 6.68 4.13 -2.47
N ALA A 39 7.37 4.91 -1.64
CA ALA A 39 6.85 6.09 -0.98
C ALA A 39 7.32 7.39 -1.64
N GLY A 40 8.20 7.29 -2.65
CA GLY A 40 8.77 8.45 -3.33
C GLY A 40 7.74 9.23 -4.15
N PHE A 41 8.16 10.37 -4.69
CA PHE A 41 7.36 11.12 -5.65
C PHE A 41 7.07 10.26 -6.90
N PRO A 42 5.81 10.12 -7.35
CA PRO A 42 5.40 9.15 -8.36
C PRO A 42 5.72 9.59 -9.80
N SER A 43 6.99 9.92 -10.08
CA SER A 43 7.43 10.47 -11.35
C SER A 43 7.08 9.59 -12.55
N ARG A 44 7.31 8.27 -12.45
CA ARG A 44 7.11 7.35 -13.58
C ARG A 44 5.63 7.08 -13.80
N ALA A 45 4.85 7.01 -12.73
CA ALA A 45 3.39 6.91 -12.82
C ALA A 45 2.76 8.17 -13.43
N ILE A 46 3.28 9.36 -13.11
CA ILE A 46 2.86 10.62 -13.75
C ILE A 46 3.19 10.58 -15.24
N ASP A 47 4.44 10.29 -15.61
CA ASP A 47 4.87 10.24 -17.01
C ASP A 47 4.05 9.21 -17.81
N TYR A 48 3.72 8.06 -17.21
CA TYR A 48 2.78 7.10 -17.79
C TYR A 48 1.40 7.71 -18.03
N CYS A 49 0.80 8.34 -17.01
CA CYS A 49 -0.56 8.88 -17.13
C CYS A 49 -0.66 9.96 -18.22
N LEU A 50 0.34 10.85 -18.29
CA LEU A 50 0.42 11.88 -19.32
C LEU A 50 0.63 11.29 -20.72
N GLY A 51 1.51 10.28 -20.82
CA GLY A 51 1.76 9.56 -22.07
C GLY A 51 0.51 8.83 -22.59
N GLU A 52 -0.24 8.16 -21.72
CA GLU A 52 -1.50 7.47 -22.08
C GLU A 52 -2.57 8.47 -22.58
N ALA A 53 -2.61 9.67 -22.01
CA ALA A 53 -3.51 10.73 -22.47
C ALA A 53 -3.01 11.49 -23.71
N GLY A 54 -1.75 11.31 -24.10
CA GLY A 54 -1.11 12.03 -25.19
C GLY A 54 -0.97 13.53 -24.94
N ILE A 55 -0.71 13.94 -23.69
CA ILE A 55 -0.61 15.35 -23.29
C ILE A 55 0.74 15.71 -22.68
N GLY A 56 1.13 16.97 -22.81
CA GLY A 56 2.25 17.57 -22.09
C GLY A 56 1.92 17.89 -20.62
N ARG A 57 2.94 18.22 -19.82
CA ARG A 57 2.77 18.67 -18.42
C ARG A 57 2.10 20.04 -18.35
N ASP A 58 2.37 20.90 -19.33
CA ASP A 58 1.80 22.24 -19.51
C ASP A 58 0.30 22.21 -19.83
N GLU A 59 -0.23 21.07 -20.26
CA GLU A 59 -1.64 20.87 -20.53
C GLU A 59 -2.45 20.39 -19.32
N ILE A 60 -1.83 20.20 -18.16
CA ILE A 60 -2.54 19.87 -16.92
C ILE A 60 -3.29 21.12 -16.46
N ASP A 61 -4.59 21.00 -16.19
CA ASP A 61 -5.39 22.14 -15.74
C ASP A 61 -5.34 22.30 -14.20
N ILE A 62 -5.42 21.18 -13.48
CA ILE A 62 -5.45 21.14 -12.00
C ILE A 62 -4.65 19.94 -11.50
N VAL A 63 -3.89 20.14 -10.42
CA VAL A 63 -3.25 19.06 -9.65
C VAL A 63 -3.99 18.88 -8.32
N ALA A 64 -4.25 17.64 -7.92
CA ALA A 64 -4.87 17.30 -6.65
C ALA A 64 -3.96 16.37 -5.84
N PHE A 65 -3.71 16.69 -4.58
CA PHE A 65 -2.94 15.84 -3.68
C PHE A 65 -3.82 15.32 -2.54
N TYR A 66 -3.81 14.00 -2.33
CA TYR A 66 -4.82 13.26 -1.55
C TYR A 66 -4.98 13.61 -0.06
N GLU A 67 -4.11 14.41 0.54
CA GLU A 67 -4.18 14.75 1.98
C GLU A 67 -3.71 16.18 2.27
N LYS A 68 -4.05 16.70 3.46
CA LYS A 68 -3.61 18.01 3.96
C LYS A 68 -2.37 17.91 4.87
N PRO A 69 -1.19 18.40 4.44
CA PRO A 69 0.05 18.25 5.22
C PRO A 69 0.00 18.92 6.60
N PHE A 70 -0.61 20.10 6.74
CA PHE A 70 -0.59 20.84 8.01
C PHE A 70 -1.44 20.19 9.09
N LEU A 71 -2.65 19.72 8.78
CA LEU A 71 -3.49 19.00 9.74
C LEU A 71 -2.81 17.70 10.21
N LYS A 72 -2.13 17.00 9.29
CA LYS A 72 -1.33 15.81 9.64
C LYS A 72 -0.14 16.15 10.51
N PHE A 73 0.55 17.27 10.25
CA PHE A 73 1.64 17.75 11.10
C PHE A 73 1.14 18.14 12.50
N GLU A 74 0.00 18.83 12.57
CA GLU A 74 -0.66 19.18 13.83
C GLU A 74 -0.93 17.93 14.68
N ARG A 75 -1.55 16.89 14.11
CA ARG A 75 -1.75 15.62 14.81
C ARG A 75 -0.46 15.05 15.35
N ILE A 76 0.59 15.03 14.52
CA ILE A 76 1.87 14.46 14.95
C ILE A 76 2.40 15.25 16.13
N LEU A 77 2.43 16.58 16.07
CA LEU A 77 2.87 17.44 17.15
C LEU A 77 2.03 17.23 18.42
N GLN A 78 0.70 17.27 18.31
CA GLN A 78 -0.22 17.01 19.43
C GLN A 78 -0.01 15.62 20.04
N THR A 79 0.29 14.61 19.23
CA THR A 79 0.64 13.26 19.70
C THR A 79 1.92 13.26 20.52
N GLN A 80 2.96 13.98 20.07
CA GLN A 80 4.22 14.10 20.80
C GLN A 80 4.02 14.78 22.16
N ILE A 81 3.21 15.83 22.20
CA ILE A 81 2.86 16.54 23.44
C ILE A 81 2.03 15.63 24.36
N GLY A 82 1.03 14.95 23.80
CA GLY A 82 0.12 14.05 24.51
C GLY A 82 0.83 12.87 25.19
N TYR A 83 1.98 12.44 24.68
CA TYR A 83 2.81 11.36 25.22
C TYR A 83 4.14 11.80 25.85
N ALA A 84 4.41 13.10 25.98
CA ALA A 84 5.64 13.57 26.59
C ALA A 84 5.79 13.09 28.06
N PRO A 85 6.98 12.75 28.56
CA PRO A 85 8.27 12.79 27.87
C PRO A 85 8.56 11.57 26.97
N TRP A 86 7.74 10.53 27.01
CA TRP A 86 8.03 9.22 26.40
C TRP A 86 8.06 9.21 24.87
N ALA A 87 7.55 10.25 24.19
CA ALA A 87 7.53 10.35 22.74
C ALA A 87 8.85 10.86 22.11
N LEU A 88 9.89 11.19 22.91
CA LEU A 88 11.15 11.78 22.40
C LEU A 88 11.78 11.00 21.23
N PRO A 89 11.88 9.65 21.25
CA PRO A 89 12.46 8.92 20.13
C PRO A 89 11.66 9.06 18.84
N ALA A 90 10.32 9.13 18.94
CA ALA A 90 9.44 9.35 17.80
C ALA A 90 9.58 10.80 17.28
N PHE A 91 9.64 11.79 18.18
CA PHE A 91 9.86 13.19 17.84
C PHE A 91 11.16 13.41 17.07
N LEU A 92 12.29 12.89 17.57
CA LEU A 92 13.60 13.04 16.93
C LEU A 92 13.67 12.39 15.54
N ARG A 93 12.83 11.39 15.28
CA ARG A 93 12.74 10.74 13.97
C ARG A 93 11.80 11.48 13.02
N ALA A 94 10.66 11.96 13.52
CA ALA A 94 9.61 12.55 12.69
C ALA A 94 9.92 14.01 12.31
N MET A 95 10.34 14.85 13.27
CA MET A 95 10.44 16.30 13.06
C MET A 95 11.37 16.72 11.90
N PRO A 96 12.56 16.12 11.70
CA PRO A 96 13.42 16.50 10.58
C PRO A 96 12.75 16.32 9.21
N ILE A 97 12.00 15.22 9.02
CA ILE A 97 11.30 14.89 7.77
C ILE A 97 10.20 15.92 7.51
N TRP A 98 9.44 16.27 8.54
CA TRP A 98 8.34 17.23 8.40
C TRP A 98 8.82 18.65 8.09
N ILE A 99 9.84 19.11 8.80
CA ILE A 99 10.36 20.48 8.65
C ILE A 99 11.05 20.68 7.28
N LYS A 100 11.75 19.67 6.78
CA LYS A 100 12.50 19.77 5.52
C LYS A 100 11.65 19.53 4.28
N GLU A 101 10.74 18.57 4.32
CA GLU A 101 10.05 18.07 3.12
C GLU A 101 8.55 18.36 3.21
N LYS A 102 7.85 17.70 4.14
CA LYS A 102 6.38 17.58 4.06
C LYS A 102 5.60 18.88 4.24
N LEU A 103 6.12 19.86 4.99
CA LEU A 103 5.46 21.17 5.13
C LEU A 103 5.55 22.02 3.84
N TRP A 104 6.52 21.74 2.98
CA TRP A 104 6.77 22.47 1.73
C TRP A 104 6.19 21.76 0.50
N LEU A 105 5.27 20.82 0.72
CA LEU A 105 4.73 19.95 -0.33
C LEU A 105 4.20 20.72 -1.54
N LYS A 106 3.48 21.84 -1.35
CA LYS A 106 2.99 22.65 -2.48
C LYS A 106 4.14 23.14 -3.37
N ALA A 107 5.17 23.72 -2.77
CA ALA A 107 6.35 24.19 -3.52
C ALA A 107 7.10 23.03 -4.18
N GLU A 108 7.17 21.87 -3.51
CA GLU A 108 7.75 20.66 -4.09
C GLU A 108 6.96 20.19 -5.31
N LEU A 109 5.62 20.09 -5.23
CA LEU A 109 4.78 19.71 -6.36
C LEU A 109 4.94 20.69 -7.52
N GLN A 110 4.91 22.00 -7.26
CA GLN A 110 5.12 23.03 -8.29
C GLN A 110 6.48 22.86 -8.98
N SER A 111 7.56 22.66 -8.20
CA SER A 111 8.90 22.48 -8.74
C SER A 111 9.10 21.16 -9.49
N ARG A 112 8.53 20.05 -8.99
CA ARG A 112 8.72 18.71 -9.58
C ARG A 112 7.89 18.52 -10.86
N LEU A 113 6.74 19.17 -10.93
CA LEU A 113 5.85 19.13 -12.09
C LEU A 113 6.13 20.25 -13.10
N ASP A 114 6.88 21.28 -12.71
CA ASP A 114 6.98 22.55 -13.45
C ASP A 114 5.58 23.14 -13.69
N PHE A 115 4.80 23.24 -12.60
CA PHE A 115 3.38 23.57 -12.63
C PHE A 115 3.07 24.80 -11.78
N GLU A 116 2.53 25.84 -12.40
CA GLU A 116 2.12 27.09 -11.73
C GLU A 116 0.61 27.20 -11.51
N GLY A 117 -0.17 26.22 -11.99
CA GLY A 117 -1.63 26.22 -11.89
C GLY A 117 -2.18 25.91 -10.50
N ARG A 118 -3.48 25.65 -10.44
CA ARG A 118 -4.20 25.40 -9.17
C ARG A 118 -3.88 24.02 -8.62
N ILE A 119 -3.46 23.97 -7.34
CA ILE A 119 -3.23 22.73 -6.60
C ILE A 119 -4.25 22.62 -5.47
N ILE A 120 -4.97 21.49 -5.42
CA ILE A 120 -6.02 21.20 -4.45
C ILE A 120 -5.57 20.13 -3.45
N PHE A 121 -5.97 20.27 -2.20
CA PHE A 121 -5.68 19.32 -1.12
C PHE A 121 -6.99 18.88 -0.44
N PRO A 122 -7.74 17.91 -1.02
CA PRO A 122 -8.77 17.20 -0.25
C PRO A 122 -8.16 16.52 0.98
N GLU A 123 -8.97 16.29 2.01
CA GLU A 123 -8.53 15.48 3.15
C GLU A 123 -8.37 14.00 2.75
N HIS A 124 -7.50 13.27 3.44
CA HIS A 124 -7.18 11.86 3.19
C HIS A 124 -8.44 10.98 3.10
N HIS A 125 -9.34 11.12 4.07
CA HIS A 125 -10.59 10.34 4.09
C HIS A 125 -11.62 10.82 3.07
N GLN A 126 -11.57 12.09 2.63
CA GLN A 126 -12.39 12.55 1.50
C GLN A 126 -11.89 11.95 0.18
N SER A 127 -10.57 11.86 0.00
CA SER A 127 -9.96 11.18 -1.14
C SER A 127 -10.35 9.70 -1.16
N HIS A 128 -10.25 8.98 -0.04
CA HIS A 128 -10.75 7.60 0.06
C HIS A 128 -12.23 7.48 -0.30
N ALA A 129 -13.07 8.33 0.28
CA ALA A 129 -14.51 8.34 0.03
C ALA A 129 -14.84 8.60 -1.44
N ALA A 130 -14.20 9.59 -2.06
CA ALA A 130 -14.38 9.94 -3.47
C ALA A 130 -13.89 8.83 -4.40
N SER A 131 -12.79 8.16 -4.05
CA SER A 131 -12.25 7.03 -4.84
C SER A 131 -13.21 5.85 -4.92
N ALA A 132 -14.04 5.66 -3.88
CA ALA A 132 -15.04 4.60 -3.84
C ALA A 132 -16.36 5.06 -4.45
N TYR A 133 -16.95 6.16 -3.95
CA TYR A 133 -18.30 6.57 -4.34
C TYR A 133 -18.40 6.93 -5.83
N PHE A 134 -17.58 7.85 -6.32
CA PHE A 134 -17.64 8.31 -7.70
C PHE A 134 -17.16 7.26 -8.71
N ALA A 135 -16.45 6.23 -8.27
CA ALA A 135 -16.07 5.09 -9.10
C ALA A 135 -17.04 3.91 -9.02
N SER A 136 -17.95 3.90 -8.04
CA SER A 136 -18.94 2.83 -7.83
C SER A 136 -20.02 2.84 -8.92
N PRO A 137 -20.89 1.82 -8.99
CA PRO A 137 -22.04 1.83 -9.91
C PRO A 137 -23.25 2.62 -9.37
N PHE A 138 -23.14 3.23 -8.19
CA PHE A 138 -24.29 3.77 -7.46
C PHE A 138 -24.41 5.29 -7.59
N ASP A 139 -25.64 5.78 -7.76
CA ASP A 139 -25.95 7.21 -7.68
C ASP A 139 -26.27 7.66 -6.24
N ASP A 140 -26.59 6.72 -5.34
CA ASP A 140 -26.81 6.95 -3.91
C ASP A 140 -26.25 5.79 -3.09
N ALA A 141 -25.38 6.10 -2.13
CA ALA A 141 -24.75 5.09 -1.27
C ALA A 141 -24.30 5.66 0.08
N ALA A 142 -24.35 4.80 1.10
CA ALA A 142 -23.60 5.00 2.32
C ALA A 142 -22.11 4.84 2.00
N ILE A 143 -21.27 5.64 2.65
CA ILE A 143 -19.82 5.62 2.48
C ILE A 143 -19.22 5.24 3.82
N ILE A 144 -18.31 4.26 3.83
CA ILE A 144 -17.45 3.99 4.97
C ILE A 144 -15.99 3.98 4.51
N THR A 145 -15.16 4.81 5.14
CA THR A 145 -13.70 4.80 4.95
C THR A 145 -13.04 4.34 6.24
N ILE A 146 -12.20 3.31 6.18
CA ILE A 146 -11.52 2.75 7.37
C ILE A 146 -10.06 2.47 7.02
N ASP A 147 -9.16 3.16 7.71
CA ASP A 147 -7.74 3.14 7.40
C ASP A 147 -6.86 3.12 8.66
N GLY A 148 -5.54 3.04 8.47
CA GLY A 148 -4.57 3.20 9.56
C GLY A 148 -4.72 4.56 10.24
N VAL A 149 -4.41 5.64 9.52
CA VAL A 149 -4.59 7.03 9.98
C VAL A 149 -4.43 8.01 8.82
N GLY A 150 -5.34 8.98 8.68
CA GLY A 150 -5.19 10.14 7.82
C GLY A 150 -4.53 11.34 8.54
N GLU A 151 -5.13 12.52 8.40
CA GLU A 151 -4.76 13.72 9.15
C GLU A 151 -5.09 13.56 10.63
N TRP A 152 -6.34 13.16 10.93
CA TRP A 152 -6.84 12.81 12.26
C TRP A 152 -7.74 11.59 12.21
N THR A 153 -8.61 11.55 11.22
CA THR A 153 -9.58 10.50 10.99
C THR A 153 -8.89 9.15 10.74
N THR A 154 -9.50 8.09 11.26
CA THR A 154 -9.12 6.69 11.07
C THR A 154 -10.30 5.88 10.55
N THR A 155 -11.52 6.33 10.85
CA THR A 155 -12.77 5.79 10.31
C THR A 155 -13.75 6.93 10.11
N ALA A 156 -14.38 7.01 8.94
CA ALA A 156 -15.47 7.95 8.68
C ALA A 156 -16.66 7.28 7.99
N ILE A 157 -17.85 7.76 8.33
CA ILE A 157 -19.13 7.37 7.73
C ILE A 157 -19.76 8.62 7.11
N GLY A 158 -20.35 8.45 5.93
CA GLY A 158 -21.03 9.51 5.21
C GLY A 158 -22.00 8.98 4.17
N ARG A 159 -22.49 9.87 3.32
CA ARG A 159 -23.37 9.57 2.19
C ARG A 159 -22.86 10.24 0.91
N GLY A 160 -22.97 9.53 -0.19
CA GLY A 160 -22.87 10.10 -1.54
C GLY A 160 -24.25 10.11 -2.19
N SER A 161 -24.62 11.22 -2.83
CA SER A 161 -25.86 11.34 -3.61
C SER A 161 -25.63 12.25 -4.83
N GLY A 162 -25.80 11.72 -6.04
CA GLY A 162 -25.45 12.42 -7.28
C GLY A 162 -23.96 12.82 -7.32
N ASN A 163 -23.68 14.12 -7.49
CA ASN A 163 -22.32 14.65 -7.42
C ASN A 163 -21.89 15.05 -6.02
N GLU A 164 -22.77 14.93 -5.01
CA GLU A 164 -22.49 15.34 -3.64
C GLU A 164 -21.89 14.20 -2.81
N LEU A 165 -20.86 14.51 -2.01
CA LEU A 165 -20.23 13.58 -1.08
C LEU A 165 -20.04 14.25 0.27
N ARG A 166 -20.68 13.72 1.31
CA ARG A 166 -20.59 14.26 2.67
C ARG A 166 -20.20 13.19 3.68
N LEU A 167 -19.12 13.44 4.40
CA LEU A 167 -18.76 12.67 5.61
C LEU A 167 -19.44 13.33 6.82
N GLU A 168 -20.06 12.51 7.68
CA GLU A 168 -20.94 12.98 8.76
C GLU A 168 -20.45 12.57 10.16
N ARG A 169 -19.79 11.42 10.26
CA ARG A 169 -19.29 10.87 11.52
C ARG A 169 -17.87 10.38 11.33
N GLU A 170 -17.03 10.60 12.34
CA GLU A 170 -15.65 10.13 12.30
C GLU A 170 -15.14 9.68 13.67
N ILE A 171 -14.17 8.77 13.62
CA ILE A 171 -13.33 8.34 14.73
C ILE A 171 -11.94 8.85 14.43
N HIS A 172 -11.32 9.45 15.45
CA HIS A 172 -9.98 10.02 15.35
C HIS A 172 -8.92 9.10 15.94
N PHE A 173 -7.70 9.28 15.44
CA PHE A 173 -6.49 8.83 16.07
C PHE A 173 -6.48 9.24 17.55
N PRO A 174 -6.14 8.32 18.48
CA PRO A 174 -5.38 7.10 18.26
C PRO A 174 -6.20 5.84 18.01
N HIS A 175 -7.53 5.92 17.97
CA HIS A 175 -8.38 4.75 17.84
C HIS A 175 -8.51 4.35 16.37
N SER A 176 -7.98 3.19 15.98
CA SER A 176 -7.99 2.73 14.58
C SER A 176 -8.06 1.21 14.47
N LEU A 177 -9.02 0.69 13.70
CA LEU A 177 -9.05 -0.74 13.37
C LEU A 177 -7.82 -1.17 12.57
N GLY A 178 -7.31 -0.30 11.68
CA GLY A 178 -6.09 -0.56 10.93
C GLY A 178 -4.88 -0.74 11.87
N LEU A 179 -4.71 0.16 12.84
CA LEU A 179 -3.60 0.08 13.80
C LEU A 179 -3.76 -1.06 14.82
N LEU A 180 -4.99 -1.42 15.19
CA LEU A 180 -5.27 -2.63 15.95
C LEU A 180 -4.80 -3.86 15.18
N TYR A 181 -5.17 -3.96 13.90
CA TYR A 181 -4.77 -5.05 13.04
C TYR A 181 -3.25 -5.13 12.88
N SER A 182 -2.59 -4.00 12.61
CA SER A 182 -1.13 -3.90 12.49
C SER A 182 -0.40 -4.25 13.80
N ALA A 183 -1.01 -4.02 14.97
CA ALA A 183 -0.45 -4.44 16.26
C ALA A 183 -0.34 -5.98 16.36
N PHE A 184 -1.37 -6.70 15.94
CA PHE A 184 -1.33 -8.16 15.84
C PHE A 184 -0.41 -8.64 14.72
N THR A 185 -0.37 -7.94 13.57
CA THR A 185 0.59 -8.24 12.50
C THR A 185 2.02 -8.24 13.05
N GLN A 186 2.40 -7.20 13.81
CA GLN A 186 3.71 -7.14 14.47
C GLN A 186 3.88 -8.22 15.55
N TYR A 187 2.86 -8.45 16.39
CA TYR A 187 2.94 -9.46 17.46
C TYR A 187 3.12 -10.88 16.91
N LEU A 188 2.47 -11.17 15.80
CA LEU A 188 2.63 -12.38 15.00
C LEU A 188 3.85 -12.28 14.06
N GLY A 189 4.90 -11.53 14.39
CA GLY A 189 6.17 -11.56 13.68
C GLY A 189 6.12 -11.27 12.17
N PHE A 190 5.05 -10.64 11.70
CA PHE A 190 4.89 -10.23 10.31
C PHE A 190 5.24 -8.74 10.17
N GLU A 191 5.56 -8.35 8.93
CA GLU A 191 5.91 -6.97 8.60
C GLU A 191 4.64 -6.11 8.54
N VAL A 192 4.65 -4.95 9.21
CA VAL A 192 3.53 -3.99 9.20
C VAL A 192 3.48 -3.27 7.85
N ASN A 193 2.28 -2.94 7.36
CA ASN A 193 1.98 -2.37 6.04
C ASN A 193 2.30 -3.31 4.86
N SER A 194 2.42 -4.61 5.12
CA SER A 194 2.83 -5.62 4.12
C SER A 194 2.41 -7.04 4.52
N GLY A 195 2.14 -7.30 5.80
CA GLY A 195 1.88 -8.61 6.37
C GLY A 195 0.44 -8.82 6.85
N GLU A 196 -0.42 -7.80 6.79
CA GLU A 196 -1.80 -7.84 7.29
C GLU A 196 -2.62 -8.96 6.61
N TYR A 197 -2.45 -9.15 5.30
CA TYR A 197 -3.11 -10.25 4.58
C TYR A 197 -2.62 -11.63 5.02
N LYS A 198 -1.42 -11.74 5.62
CA LYS A 198 -0.92 -13.02 6.17
C LYS A 198 -1.68 -13.38 7.44
N VAL A 199 -1.98 -12.39 8.28
CA VAL A 199 -2.85 -12.59 9.46
C VAL A 199 -4.23 -13.04 9.00
N MET A 200 -4.77 -12.40 7.96
CA MET A 200 -6.07 -12.76 7.39
C MET A 200 -6.06 -14.19 6.85
N GLY A 201 -5.00 -14.57 6.12
CA GLY A 201 -4.84 -15.94 5.61
C GLY A 201 -4.52 -16.97 6.68
N LEU A 202 -3.98 -16.56 7.84
CA LEU A 202 -3.69 -17.46 8.97
C LEU A 202 -4.92 -17.71 9.84
N ALA A 203 -5.86 -16.76 9.88
CA ALA A 203 -7.04 -16.82 10.73
C ALA A 203 -7.87 -18.11 10.58
N PRO A 204 -8.11 -18.68 9.38
CA PRO A 204 -8.88 -19.92 9.23
C PRO A 204 -8.27 -21.17 9.87
N TYR A 205 -6.99 -21.14 10.27
CA TYR A 205 -6.30 -22.28 10.86
C TYR A 205 -6.41 -22.35 12.39
N GLY A 206 -6.98 -21.34 13.03
CA GLY A 206 -7.08 -21.22 14.48
C GLY A 206 -8.51 -21.23 14.99
N GLU A 207 -8.62 -21.26 16.31
CA GLU A 207 -9.88 -21.18 17.06
C GLU A 207 -10.05 -19.80 17.70
N PRO A 208 -11.29 -19.28 17.86
CA PRO A 208 -11.57 -17.92 18.35
C PRO A 208 -11.39 -17.77 19.89
N ARG A 209 -10.31 -18.32 20.46
CA ARG A 209 -10.11 -18.44 21.91
C ARG A 209 -9.85 -17.12 22.64
N PHE A 210 -9.43 -16.09 21.92
CA PHE A 210 -9.03 -14.80 22.49
C PHE A 210 -10.01 -13.66 22.19
N VAL A 211 -11.17 -13.93 21.55
CA VAL A 211 -12.16 -12.90 21.18
C VAL A 211 -12.57 -12.08 22.40
N GLU A 212 -12.96 -12.73 23.49
CA GLU A 212 -13.38 -12.06 24.72
C GLU A 212 -12.24 -11.27 25.38
N THR A 213 -11.01 -11.78 25.34
CA THR A 213 -9.84 -11.03 25.83
C THR A 213 -9.61 -9.76 25.01
N ILE A 214 -9.74 -9.83 23.69
CA ILE A 214 -9.57 -8.69 22.78
C ILE A 214 -10.67 -7.63 23.04
N ARG A 215 -11.93 -8.05 23.10
CA ARG A 215 -13.08 -7.16 23.39
C ARG A 215 -13.02 -6.55 24.80
N ARG A 216 -12.51 -7.29 25.77
CA ARG A 216 -12.44 -6.79 27.14
C ARG A 216 -11.29 -5.80 27.32
N GLU A 217 -10.12 -6.13 26.79
CA GLU A 217 -8.87 -5.44 27.15
C GLU A 217 -8.37 -4.47 26.09
N LEU A 218 -8.63 -4.72 24.79
CA LEU A 218 -7.98 -3.98 23.69
C LEU A 218 -8.91 -3.03 22.94
N ILE A 219 -10.17 -3.41 22.70
CA ILE A 219 -11.13 -2.60 21.93
C ILE A 219 -12.51 -2.67 22.57
N ASP A 220 -13.14 -1.50 22.70
CA ASP A 220 -14.50 -1.32 23.18
C ASP A 220 -15.34 -0.84 22.00
N VAL A 221 -16.38 -1.60 21.63
CA VAL A 221 -17.23 -1.33 20.47
C VAL A 221 -18.65 -1.06 20.96
N GLY A 222 -19.18 0.12 20.64
CA GLY A 222 -20.54 0.51 20.94
C GLY A 222 -21.58 -0.16 20.06
N GLY A 223 -22.85 -0.11 20.49
CA GLY A 223 -23.97 -0.60 19.69
C GLY A 223 -24.20 0.14 18.36
N ASP A 224 -23.60 1.33 18.21
CA ASP A 224 -23.56 2.10 16.96
C ASP A 224 -22.27 1.86 16.15
N GLY A 225 -21.52 0.79 16.43
CA GLY A 225 -20.29 0.43 15.74
C GLY A 225 -19.10 1.36 16.00
N GLY A 226 -19.31 2.47 16.73
CA GLY A 226 -18.22 3.34 17.15
C GLY A 226 -17.32 2.59 18.13
N PHE A 227 -16.02 2.89 18.13
CA PHE A 227 -15.07 2.13 18.95
C PHE A 227 -13.95 2.99 19.52
N ARG A 228 -13.37 2.50 20.64
CA ARG A 228 -12.13 3.02 21.21
C ARG A 228 -11.16 1.88 21.51
N LEU A 229 -9.88 2.18 21.37
CA LEU A 229 -8.79 1.29 21.72
C LEU A 229 -8.25 1.59 23.11
N ASN A 230 -7.88 0.55 23.86
CA ASN A 230 -7.20 0.71 25.13
C ASN A 230 -5.72 1.03 24.91
N MET A 231 -5.42 2.32 24.88
CA MET A 231 -4.09 2.85 24.56
C MET A 231 -2.98 2.41 25.51
N ARG A 232 -3.29 1.73 26.63
CA ARG A 232 -2.30 1.15 27.54
C ARG A 232 -1.49 0.01 26.90
N TYR A 233 -2.04 -0.69 25.92
CA TYR A 233 -1.41 -1.86 25.29
C TYR A 233 -0.65 -1.52 24.00
N PHE A 234 -0.85 -0.31 23.47
CA PHE A 234 -0.28 0.09 22.18
C PHE A 234 0.95 0.97 22.34
N GLY A 235 1.90 0.80 21.43
CA GLY A 235 3.15 1.56 21.37
C GLY A 235 3.19 2.61 20.25
N TYR A 236 2.32 2.50 19.23
CA TYR A 236 2.46 3.28 17.99
C TYR A 236 2.32 4.80 18.17
N ALA A 237 1.67 5.25 19.26
CA ALA A 237 1.47 6.66 19.51
C ALA A 237 2.68 7.33 20.19
N SER A 238 3.55 6.56 20.86
CA SER A 238 4.70 7.11 21.61
C SER A 238 6.05 6.50 21.26
N GLY A 239 6.06 5.38 20.53
CA GLY A 239 7.25 4.60 20.23
C GLY A 239 7.41 4.29 18.75
N LEU A 240 8.40 3.43 18.45
CA LEU A 240 8.71 2.98 17.09
C LEU A 240 8.12 1.59 16.78
N ARG A 241 7.25 1.08 17.66
CA ARG A 241 6.61 -0.24 17.58
C ARG A 241 5.10 -0.09 17.74
N MET A 242 4.34 -1.02 17.17
CA MET A 242 2.88 -1.06 17.29
C MET A 242 2.43 -1.48 18.69
N ILE A 243 3.15 -2.43 19.28
CA ILE A 243 2.86 -3.01 20.60
C ILE A 243 3.88 -2.59 21.65
N ASN A 244 3.52 -2.76 22.92
CA ASN A 244 4.42 -2.60 24.07
C ASN A 244 4.43 -3.87 24.95
N SER A 245 5.19 -3.87 26.04
CA SER A 245 5.33 -5.04 26.92
C SER A 245 4.02 -5.49 27.60
N ARG A 246 3.04 -4.59 27.76
CA ARG A 246 1.71 -4.97 28.29
C ARG A 246 0.93 -5.80 27.30
N PHE A 247 1.11 -5.57 26.00
CA PHE A 247 0.49 -6.39 24.95
C PHE A 247 1.03 -7.83 25.01
N GLU A 248 2.35 -7.98 25.17
CA GLU A 248 2.99 -9.29 25.32
C GLU A 248 2.52 -9.98 26.62
N ALA A 249 2.47 -9.23 27.72
CA ALA A 249 1.97 -9.74 29.00
C ALA A 249 0.50 -10.17 28.94
N LEU A 250 -0.34 -9.48 28.18
CA LEU A 250 -1.77 -9.79 28.01
C LEU A 250 -1.98 -11.21 27.47
N PHE A 251 -1.15 -11.63 26.51
CA PHE A 251 -1.23 -12.95 25.89
C PHE A 251 -0.21 -13.95 26.44
N GLY A 252 0.58 -13.54 27.43
CA GLY A 252 1.52 -14.39 28.17
C GLY A 252 2.72 -14.87 27.36
N ARG A 253 2.99 -14.29 26.18
CA ARG A 253 4.10 -14.67 25.29
C ARG A 253 4.77 -13.44 24.65
N PRO A 254 6.08 -13.45 24.41
CA PRO A 254 6.74 -12.39 23.64
C PRO A 254 6.25 -12.38 22.19
N ALA A 255 6.45 -11.26 21.49
CA ALA A 255 6.18 -11.19 20.05
C ALA A 255 6.99 -12.24 19.28
N ARG A 256 6.35 -12.91 18.32
CA ARG A 256 7.00 -13.93 17.49
C ARG A 256 8.11 -13.29 16.65
N ARG A 257 9.26 -13.93 16.51
CA ARG A 257 10.23 -13.53 15.48
C ARG A 257 9.79 -14.12 14.14
N SER A 258 10.10 -13.44 13.05
CA SER A 258 9.68 -13.89 11.71
C SER A 258 10.23 -15.27 11.32
N ALA A 259 11.36 -15.69 11.93
CA ALA A 259 12.00 -16.99 11.70
C ALA A 259 11.46 -18.11 12.60
N ASP A 260 10.73 -17.78 13.68
CA ASP A 260 10.14 -18.78 14.56
C ASP A 260 8.90 -19.40 13.90
N GLU A 261 8.63 -20.67 14.22
CA GLU A 261 7.51 -21.43 13.65
C GLU A 261 6.13 -20.85 14.04
N LEU A 262 5.13 -21.04 13.17
CA LEU A 262 3.73 -20.80 13.53
C LEU A 262 3.26 -21.92 14.47
N GLU A 263 2.59 -21.54 15.56
CA GLU A 263 2.02 -22.45 16.55
C GLU A 263 0.50 -22.26 16.57
N PRO A 264 -0.29 -23.22 17.09
CA PRO A 264 -1.73 -23.06 17.26
C PRO A 264 -2.11 -21.75 17.97
N PHE A 265 -1.34 -21.34 18.98
CA PHE A 265 -1.52 -20.05 19.66
C PHE A 265 -1.52 -18.85 18.70
N HIS A 266 -0.62 -18.82 17.72
CA HIS A 266 -0.52 -17.75 16.74
C HIS A 266 -1.74 -17.74 15.80
N MET A 267 -2.25 -18.92 15.44
CA MET A 267 -3.44 -19.07 14.61
C MET A 267 -4.70 -18.66 15.38
N ASP A 268 -4.82 -19.05 16.64
CA ASP A 268 -5.94 -18.70 17.52
C ASP A 268 -6.04 -17.18 17.71
N LEU A 269 -4.90 -16.48 17.83
CA LEU A 269 -4.87 -15.02 17.87
C LEU A 269 -5.34 -14.39 16.55
N ALA A 270 -4.86 -14.89 15.41
CA ALA A 270 -5.29 -14.41 14.10
C ALA A 270 -6.80 -14.62 13.90
N ARG A 271 -7.31 -15.81 14.27
CA ARG A 271 -8.76 -16.12 14.23
C ARG A 271 -9.56 -15.18 15.11
N SER A 272 -9.10 -14.96 16.33
CA SER A 272 -9.80 -14.13 17.31
C SER A 272 -9.82 -12.66 16.90
N LEU A 273 -8.72 -12.13 16.37
CA LEU A 273 -8.69 -10.78 15.81
C LEU A 273 -9.66 -10.66 14.63
N GLN A 274 -9.62 -11.59 13.68
CA GLN A 274 -10.47 -11.53 12.48
C GLN A 274 -11.96 -11.52 12.88
N ALA A 275 -12.36 -12.32 13.86
CA ALA A 275 -13.73 -12.30 14.37
C ALA A 275 -14.15 -10.92 14.91
N VAL A 276 -13.29 -10.27 15.71
CA VAL A 276 -13.56 -8.92 16.25
C VAL A 276 -13.63 -7.88 15.13
N ILE A 277 -12.77 -7.98 14.12
CA ILE A 277 -12.77 -7.08 12.96
C ILE A 277 -14.05 -7.26 12.15
N ASP A 278 -14.44 -8.48 11.86
CA ASP A 278 -15.66 -8.78 11.10
C ASP A 278 -16.91 -8.21 11.80
N GLU A 279 -17.02 -8.41 13.10
CA GLU A 279 -18.14 -7.91 13.91
C GLU A 279 -18.18 -6.39 13.95
N THR A 280 -17.02 -5.75 14.11
CA THR A 280 -16.94 -4.29 14.13
C THR A 280 -17.29 -3.71 12.75
N MET A 281 -16.79 -4.30 11.67
CA MET A 281 -17.13 -3.94 10.29
C MET A 281 -18.63 -4.05 10.03
N LEU A 282 -19.26 -5.14 10.50
CA LEU A 282 -20.70 -5.33 10.38
C LEU A 282 -21.47 -4.28 11.19
N ALA A 283 -21.05 -3.99 12.42
CA ALA A 283 -21.66 -2.94 13.24
C ALA A 283 -21.55 -1.54 12.59
N LEU A 284 -20.41 -1.23 11.99
CA LEU A 284 -20.21 -0.01 11.19
C LEU A 284 -21.17 0.05 10.00
N ALA A 285 -21.33 -1.05 9.27
CA ALA A 285 -22.28 -1.15 8.16
C ALA A 285 -23.72 -0.88 8.60
N TYR A 286 -24.17 -1.50 9.69
CA TYR A 286 -25.47 -1.22 10.29
C TYR A 286 -25.64 0.22 10.75
N HIS A 287 -24.59 0.83 11.31
CA HIS A 287 -24.66 2.23 11.70
C HIS A 287 -24.75 3.17 10.50
N ALA A 288 -23.97 2.91 9.45
CA ALA A 288 -24.00 3.69 8.22
C ALA A 288 -25.38 3.65 7.55
N GLN A 289 -26.02 2.47 7.52
CA GLN A 289 -27.38 2.35 6.99
C GLN A 289 -28.39 3.15 7.83
N ARG A 290 -28.31 3.08 9.17
CA ARG A 290 -29.21 3.87 10.03
C ARG A 290 -29.01 5.39 9.88
N LEU A 291 -27.76 5.82 9.68
CA LEU A 291 -27.42 7.24 9.55
C LEU A 291 -27.90 7.80 8.20
N THR A 292 -27.71 7.04 7.12
CA THR A 292 -27.89 7.53 5.75
C THR A 292 -29.20 7.10 5.09
N ALA A 293 -29.81 6.02 5.57
CA ALA A 293 -30.91 5.29 4.94
C ALA A 293 -30.62 4.79 3.51
N ALA A 294 -29.36 4.80 3.08
CA ALA A 294 -28.98 4.35 1.75
C ALA A 294 -29.08 2.82 1.61
N LYS A 295 -29.42 2.37 0.41
CA LYS A 295 -29.54 0.93 0.07
C LYS A 295 -28.23 0.29 -0.33
N ASN A 296 -27.25 1.10 -0.75
CA ASN A 296 -25.95 0.64 -1.21
C ASN A 296 -24.85 1.11 -0.26
N LEU A 297 -23.75 0.37 -0.21
CA LEU A 297 -22.56 0.69 0.56
C LEU A 297 -21.33 0.75 -0.34
N VAL A 298 -20.50 1.78 -0.14
CA VAL A 298 -19.16 1.85 -0.72
C VAL A 298 -18.09 1.85 0.37
N LEU A 299 -17.00 1.11 0.15
CA LEU A 299 -15.89 0.94 1.10
C LEU A 299 -14.55 1.36 0.49
N ALA A 300 -13.75 2.10 1.28
CA ALA A 300 -12.35 2.43 0.99
C ALA A 300 -11.51 2.53 2.28
N GLY A 301 -10.20 2.79 2.14
CA GLY A 301 -9.20 2.75 3.21
C GLY A 301 -8.56 1.37 3.32
N GLY A 302 -7.35 1.29 3.89
CA GLY A 302 -6.55 0.05 3.90
C GLY A 302 -7.26 -1.15 4.53
N VAL A 303 -8.16 -0.94 5.49
CA VAL A 303 -8.94 -2.02 6.13
C VAL A 303 -10.00 -2.60 5.19
N ALA A 304 -10.50 -1.83 4.22
CA ALA A 304 -11.44 -2.30 3.21
C ALA A 304 -10.83 -3.36 2.25
N LEU A 305 -9.52 -3.60 2.30
CA LEU A 305 -8.89 -4.75 1.62
C LEU A 305 -9.13 -6.09 2.34
N ASN A 306 -9.75 -6.08 3.53
CA ASN A 306 -10.14 -7.27 4.27
C ASN A 306 -11.39 -7.91 3.63
N CYS A 307 -11.16 -8.73 2.63
CA CYS A 307 -12.19 -9.40 1.85
C CYS A 307 -13.06 -10.38 2.66
N VAL A 308 -12.56 -10.87 3.79
CA VAL A 308 -13.32 -11.73 4.71
C VAL A 308 -14.42 -10.92 5.39
N ALA A 309 -14.05 -9.77 5.97
CA ALA A 309 -15.00 -8.86 6.57
C ALA A 309 -15.99 -8.31 5.52
N ASN A 310 -15.52 -7.94 4.33
CA ASN A 310 -16.40 -7.49 3.23
C ASN A 310 -17.41 -8.57 2.83
N GLY A 311 -16.99 -9.84 2.76
CA GLY A 311 -17.89 -10.96 2.47
C GLY A 311 -18.97 -11.16 3.53
N ARG A 312 -18.65 -10.92 4.80
CA ARG A 312 -19.67 -10.90 5.87
C ARG A 312 -20.59 -9.70 5.77
N VAL A 313 -20.07 -8.50 5.52
CA VAL A 313 -20.90 -7.30 5.30
C VAL A 313 -21.85 -7.49 4.12
N LEU A 314 -21.41 -8.12 3.04
CA LEU A 314 -22.25 -8.41 1.89
C LEU A 314 -23.41 -9.36 2.22
N ARG A 315 -23.16 -10.42 2.99
CA ARG A 315 -24.17 -11.45 3.29
C ARG A 315 -25.08 -11.11 4.46
N GLU A 316 -24.53 -10.47 5.49
CA GLU A 316 -25.17 -10.26 6.80
C GLU A 316 -25.56 -8.80 7.03
N GLY A 317 -25.06 -7.87 6.20
CA GLY A 317 -25.29 -6.43 6.33
C GLY A 317 -26.64 -5.98 5.75
N PRO A 318 -27.04 -4.73 6.03
CA PRO A 318 -28.36 -4.21 5.67
C PRO A 318 -28.44 -3.62 4.26
N PHE A 319 -27.49 -3.95 3.37
CA PHE A 319 -27.35 -3.30 2.06
C PHE A 319 -27.70 -4.24 0.92
N GLU A 320 -28.35 -3.69 -0.11
CA GLU A 320 -28.69 -4.39 -1.35
C GLU A 320 -27.43 -4.51 -2.25
N GLY A 321 -26.61 -3.45 -2.30
CA GLY A 321 -25.38 -3.38 -3.10
C GLY A 321 -24.13 -3.04 -2.27
N LEU A 322 -22.99 -3.60 -2.67
CA LEU A 322 -21.68 -3.32 -2.09
C LEU A 322 -20.66 -3.06 -3.19
N PHE A 323 -19.93 -1.95 -3.09
CA PHE A 323 -18.74 -1.69 -3.90
C PHE A 323 -17.54 -1.46 -2.99
N VAL A 324 -16.43 -2.13 -3.28
CA VAL A 324 -15.18 -1.96 -2.55
C VAL A 324 -14.13 -1.48 -3.54
N GLN A 325 -13.44 -0.41 -3.21
CA GLN A 325 -12.49 0.19 -4.14
C GLN A 325 -11.29 -0.76 -4.41
N PRO A 326 -10.94 -1.12 -5.66
CA PRO A 326 -9.86 -2.07 -5.95
C PRO A 326 -8.49 -1.64 -5.42
N ALA A 327 -8.20 -0.35 -5.52
CA ALA A 327 -7.05 0.28 -4.90
C ALA A 327 -7.41 0.96 -3.56
N SER A 328 -8.12 0.25 -2.65
CA SER A 328 -8.65 0.84 -1.40
C SER A 328 -7.61 1.48 -0.46
N GLY A 329 -6.33 1.11 -0.57
CA GLY A 329 -5.25 1.75 0.20
C GLY A 329 -4.86 3.13 -0.36
N ASP A 330 -3.75 3.69 0.11
CA ASP A 330 -3.33 5.07 -0.23
C ASP A 330 -3.11 5.33 -1.73
N ALA A 331 -2.82 4.29 -2.52
CA ALA A 331 -2.78 4.40 -3.98
C ALA A 331 -4.11 4.94 -4.54
N GLY A 332 -5.26 4.48 -4.03
CA GLY A 332 -6.57 4.96 -4.44
C GLY A 332 -6.83 6.42 -4.10
N GLY A 333 -6.07 6.99 -3.15
CA GLY A 333 -6.11 8.41 -2.82
C GLY A 333 -5.80 9.32 -4.02
N ALA A 334 -4.91 8.90 -4.93
CA ALA A 334 -4.61 9.65 -6.15
C ALA A 334 -5.86 9.78 -7.05
N LEU A 335 -6.55 8.66 -7.30
CA LEU A 335 -7.80 8.66 -8.06
C LEU A 335 -8.89 9.47 -7.34
N GLY A 336 -9.05 9.23 -6.04
CA GLY A 336 -10.04 9.91 -5.22
C GLY A 336 -9.87 11.42 -5.18
N ALA A 337 -8.62 11.90 -5.10
CA ALA A 337 -8.32 13.33 -5.10
C ALA A 337 -8.76 13.99 -6.42
N ALA A 338 -8.49 13.34 -7.57
CA ALA A 338 -8.92 13.87 -8.86
C ALA A 338 -10.45 13.85 -9.02
N LEU A 339 -11.13 12.77 -8.61
CA LEU A 339 -12.58 12.67 -8.66
C LEU A 339 -13.26 13.67 -7.71
N TYR A 340 -12.68 13.90 -6.53
CA TYR A 340 -13.12 14.94 -5.61
C TYR A 340 -13.05 16.33 -6.27
N VAL A 341 -11.95 16.67 -6.94
CA VAL A 341 -11.87 17.94 -7.67
C VAL A 341 -12.97 18.05 -8.72
N TRP A 342 -13.16 17.01 -9.54
CA TRP A 342 -14.13 17.04 -10.64
C TRP A 342 -15.56 17.26 -10.15
N HIS A 343 -15.99 16.55 -9.10
CA HIS A 343 -17.38 16.60 -8.62
C HIS A 343 -17.62 17.63 -7.51
N GLN A 344 -16.76 17.66 -6.49
CA GLN A 344 -16.96 18.49 -5.30
C GLN A 344 -16.42 19.92 -5.45
N VAL A 345 -15.31 20.11 -6.18
CA VAL A 345 -14.70 21.44 -6.35
C VAL A 345 -15.22 22.15 -7.58
N LEU A 346 -15.36 21.44 -8.70
CA LEU A 346 -15.87 22.01 -9.95
C LEU A 346 -17.39 21.89 -10.10
N GLY A 347 -18.06 21.10 -9.25
CA GLY A 347 -19.52 20.97 -9.26
C GLY A 347 -20.09 20.16 -10.43
N ASN A 348 -19.28 19.41 -11.16
CA ASN A 348 -19.76 18.64 -12.30
C ASN A 348 -20.66 17.48 -11.86
N ALA A 349 -21.69 17.20 -12.65
CA ALA A 349 -22.62 16.11 -12.40
C ALA A 349 -21.92 14.74 -12.45
N LEU A 350 -22.43 13.78 -11.70
CA LEU A 350 -22.06 12.37 -11.84
C LEU A 350 -22.77 11.81 -13.07
N GLU A 351 -22.01 11.44 -14.10
CA GLU A 351 -22.56 10.76 -15.28
C GLU A 351 -23.08 9.37 -14.86
N PRO A 352 -24.24 8.90 -15.35
CA PRO A 352 -24.74 7.56 -15.04
C PRO A 352 -23.69 6.47 -15.28
N ALA A 353 -23.67 5.46 -14.40
CA ALA A 353 -22.77 4.34 -14.57
C ALA A 353 -23.18 3.55 -15.83
N PRO A 354 -22.25 2.87 -16.51
CA PRO A 354 -22.63 1.94 -17.56
C PRO A 354 -23.57 0.87 -17.00
N GLU A 355 -24.51 0.40 -17.80
CA GLU A 355 -25.54 -0.54 -17.33
C GLU A 355 -24.92 -1.81 -16.73
N GLY A 356 -25.23 -2.08 -15.46
CA GLY A 356 -24.65 -3.21 -14.72
C GLY A 356 -23.14 -3.13 -14.53
N ASP A 357 -22.54 -1.93 -14.57
CA ASP A 357 -21.11 -1.71 -14.39
C ASP A 357 -20.78 -0.59 -13.40
N ASP A 358 -19.56 -0.63 -12.90
CA ASP A 358 -18.93 0.48 -12.20
C ASP A 358 -18.11 1.37 -13.16
N ARG A 359 -17.49 2.42 -12.61
CA ARG A 359 -16.67 3.38 -13.36
C ARG A 359 -15.16 3.10 -13.18
N GLN A 360 -14.77 1.92 -12.70
CA GLN A 360 -13.36 1.48 -12.54
C GLN A 360 -12.77 0.81 -13.78
N ALA A 361 -13.58 0.49 -14.80
CA ALA A 361 -13.12 -0.17 -16.02
C ALA A 361 -12.32 -1.46 -15.74
N GLY A 362 -12.82 -2.31 -14.84
CA GLY A 362 -12.13 -3.53 -14.41
C GLY A 362 -10.82 -3.29 -13.64
N SER A 363 -10.57 -2.04 -13.22
CA SER A 363 -9.28 -1.55 -12.72
C SER A 363 -8.12 -1.71 -13.71
N LEU A 364 -8.40 -1.86 -15.02
CA LEU A 364 -7.39 -2.03 -16.07
C LEU A 364 -6.90 -0.66 -16.57
N LEU A 365 -6.26 0.09 -15.66
CA LEU A 365 -5.91 1.51 -15.83
C LEU A 365 -4.40 1.77 -16.00
N GLY A 366 -3.58 0.73 -15.87
CA GLY A 366 -2.12 0.81 -15.98
C GLY A 366 -1.58 0.53 -17.39
N PRO A 367 -0.24 0.47 -17.54
CA PRO A 367 0.43 0.33 -18.83
C PRO A 367 0.05 -0.93 -19.60
N GLN A 368 0.05 -0.83 -20.93
CA GLN A 368 -0.06 -1.94 -21.87
C GLN A 368 1.13 -1.96 -22.83
N PHE A 369 1.39 -3.12 -23.41
CA PHE A 369 2.44 -3.33 -24.39
C PHE A 369 1.82 -4.05 -25.59
N ASP A 370 2.01 -3.49 -26.77
CA ASP A 370 1.51 -4.10 -28.01
C ASP A 370 2.40 -5.26 -28.47
N ALA A 371 1.92 -5.99 -29.48
CA ALA A 371 2.64 -7.14 -30.02
C ALA A 371 3.99 -6.72 -30.65
N ALA A 372 4.11 -5.51 -31.20
CA ALA A 372 5.33 -5.04 -31.83
C ALA A 372 6.43 -4.76 -30.78
N ALA A 373 6.10 -4.10 -29.68
CA ALA A 373 7.01 -3.83 -28.57
C ALA A 373 7.46 -5.13 -27.88
N ILE A 374 6.56 -6.10 -27.74
CA ILE A 374 6.89 -7.41 -27.17
C ILE A 374 7.81 -8.20 -28.11
N ALA A 375 7.49 -8.27 -29.42
CA ALA A 375 8.33 -8.93 -30.41
C ALA A 375 9.73 -8.31 -30.45
N ALA A 376 9.82 -6.98 -30.50
CA ALA A 376 11.09 -6.27 -30.52
C ALA A 376 11.97 -6.60 -29.29
N PHE A 377 11.37 -6.73 -28.10
CA PHE A 377 12.07 -7.19 -26.91
C PHE A 377 12.56 -8.64 -27.05
N LEU A 378 11.69 -9.56 -27.48
CA LEU A 378 12.04 -10.96 -27.62
C LEU A 378 13.15 -11.18 -28.65
N ASP A 379 13.04 -10.54 -29.81
CA ASP A 379 14.03 -10.62 -30.89
C ASP A 379 15.37 -10.00 -30.48
N ALA A 380 15.36 -8.85 -29.80
CA ALA A 380 16.58 -8.18 -29.34
C ALA A 380 17.37 -9.01 -28.32
N GLU A 381 16.69 -9.77 -27.47
CA GLU A 381 17.29 -10.66 -26.48
C GLU A 381 17.56 -12.08 -27.02
N GLY A 382 17.21 -12.36 -28.28
CA GLY A 382 17.36 -13.69 -28.88
C GLY A 382 16.52 -14.77 -28.19
N ILE A 383 15.36 -14.40 -27.67
CA ILE A 383 14.46 -15.29 -26.93
C ILE A 383 13.55 -16.02 -27.91
N GLU A 384 13.58 -17.36 -27.90
CA GLU A 384 12.69 -18.16 -28.72
C GLU A 384 11.24 -18.10 -28.20
N TYR A 385 10.29 -17.96 -29.12
CA TYR A 385 8.86 -17.92 -28.83
C TYR A 385 8.05 -18.59 -29.93
N GLN A 386 6.82 -18.99 -29.58
CA GLN A 386 5.79 -19.47 -30.48
C GLN A 386 4.66 -18.44 -30.57
N ARG A 387 3.92 -18.45 -31.68
CA ARG A 387 2.67 -17.67 -31.84
C ARG A 387 1.54 -18.59 -32.30
N PRO A 388 0.91 -19.34 -31.38
CA PRO A 388 -0.19 -20.26 -31.71
C PRO A 388 -1.37 -19.51 -32.34
N GLU A 389 -2.06 -20.14 -33.29
CA GLU A 389 -3.29 -19.56 -33.89
C GLU A 389 -4.41 -19.37 -32.86
N ASN A 390 -4.58 -20.34 -31.95
CA ASN A 390 -5.48 -20.25 -30.81
C ASN A 390 -4.68 -20.37 -29.50
N LEU A 391 -4.18 -19.23 -29.03
CA LEU A 391 -3.35 -19.15 -27.83
C LEU A 391 -4.12 -19.58 -26.58
N GLU A 392 -5.38 -19.14 -26.45
CA GLU A 392 -6.23 -19.45 -25.30
C GLU A 392 -6.47 -20.95 -25.16
N ALA A 393 -6.75 -21.65 -26.27
CA ALA A 393 -6.88 -23.12 -26.27
C ALA A 393 -5.55 -23.80 -25.91
N ARG A 394 -4.43 -23.36 -26.49
CA ARG A 394 -3.11 -23.90 -26.15
C ARG A 394 -2.79 -23.74 -24.67
N VAL A 395 -3.08 -22.58 -24.09
CA VAL A 395 -2.84 -22.32 -22.67
C VAL A 395 -3.77 -23.15 -21.78
N ALA A 396 -5.04 -23.34 -22.18
CA ALA A 396 -5.95 -24.26 -21.50
C ALA A 396 -5.40 -25.71 -21.45
N GLU A 397 -4.78 -26.19 -22.53
CA GLU A 397 -4.11 -27.50 -22.53
C GLU A 397 -2.93 -27.58 -21.56
N LEU A 398 -2.09 -26.53 -21.49
CA LEU A 398 -0.96 -26.47 -20.56
C LEU A 398 -1.47 -26.50 -19.11
N LEU A 399 -2.47 -25.69 -18.79
CA LEU A 399 -3.11 -25.66 -17.49
C LEU A 399 -3.71 -27.02 -17.11
N ALA A 400 -4.40 -27.70 -18.04
CA ALA A 400 -4.96 -29.02 -17.82
C ALA A 400 -3.90 -30.11 -17.54
N LYS A 401 -2.65 -29.89 -17.95
CA LYS A 401 -1.48 -30.73 -17.61
C LYS A 401 -0.83 -30.32 -16.27
N GLU A 402 -1.55 -29.56 -15.46
CA GLU A 402 -1.11 -29.01 -14.18
C GLU A 402 0.12 -28.09 -14.28
N GLN A 403 0.39 -27.53 -15.46
CA GLN A 403 1.47 -26.57 -15.65
C GLN A 403 1.07 -25.18 -15.14
N VAL A 404 2.05 -24.47 -14.58
CA VAL A 404 1.91 -23.09 -14.10
C VAL A 404 2.22 -22.13 -15.24
N VAL A 405 1.28 -21.24 -15.54
CA VAL A 405 1.40 -20.29 -16.66
C VAL A 405 1.51 -18.86 -16.14
N GLY A 406 2.59 -18.16 -16.49
CA GLY A 406 2.68 -16.70 -16.36
C GLY A 406 1.86 -16.05 -17.47
N TRP A 407 0.91 -15.19 -17.12
CA TRP A 407 -0.05 -14.58 -18.04
C TRP A 407 0.09 -13.06 -18.02
N PHE A 408 0.60 -12.51 -19.12
CA PHE A 408 0.85 -11.09 -19.32
C PHE A 408 0.09 -10.62 -20.57
N GLN A 409 -0.94 -9.79 -20.41
CA GLN A 409 -1.71 -9.24 -21.52
C GLN A 409 -2.37 -7.91 -21.18
N GLY A 410 -2.66 -7.09 -22.19
CA GLY A 410 -3.45 -5.86 -22.05
C GLY A 410 -2.92 -4.86 -21.01
N ARG A 411 -3.83 -3.95 -20.61
CA ARG A 411 -3.57 -2.94 -19.58
C ARG A 411 -3.38 -3.57 -18.21
N MET A 412 -2.42 -3.07 -17.46
CA MET A 412 -2.15 -3.54 -16.11
C MET A 412 -3.26 -3.13 -15.12
N GLU A 413 -3.49 -3.97 -14.12
CA GLU A 413 -4.40 -3.71 -13.01
C GLU A 413 -3.88 -2.58 -12.08
N PHE A 414 -4.76 -1.68 -11.65
CA PHE A 414 -4.51 -0.71 -10.61
C PHE A 414 -4.95 -1.24 -9.23
N GLY A 415 -4.03 -1.23 -8.26
CA GLY A 415 -4.24 -1.81 -6.94
C GLY A 415 -3.40 -3.09 -6.69
N PRO A 416 -3.64 -3.77 -5.55
CA PRO A 416 -2.74 -4.83 -5.07
C PRO A 416 -3.08 -6.23 -5.59
N ARG A 417 -4.14 -6.40 -6.39
CA ARG A 417 -4.60 -7.71 -6.89
C ARG A 417 -4.32 -7.81 -8.39
N ALA A 418 -3.83 -8.97 -8.83
CA ALA A 418 -3.89 -9.31 -10.25
C ALA A 418 -5.27 -9.88 -10.58
N LEU A 419 -5.81 -9.44 -11.71
CA LEU A 419 -7.18 -9.63 -12.15
C LEU A 419 -7.21 -10.15 -13.60
N GLY A 420 -6.19 -10.93 -13.99
CA GLY A 420 -6.13 -11.59 -15.30
C GLY A 420 -5.24 -10.91 -16.34
N ASN A 421 -4.46 -9.88 -15.97
CA ASN A 421 -3.58 -9.17 -16.92
C ASN A 421 -2.09 -9.24 -16.54
N ARG A 422 -1.78 -9.32 -15.24
CA ARG A 422 -0.43 -9.65 -14.72
C ARG A 422 -0.53 -10.78 -13.70
N SER A 423 -0.88 -11.96 -14.18
CA SER A 423 -1.30 -13.11 -13.35
C SER A 423 -0.40 -14.32 -13.51
N ILE A 424 -0.35 -15.18 -12.49
CA ILE A 424 0.15 -16.55 -12.60
C ILE A 424 -1.07 -17.46 -12.41
N LEU A 425 -1.26 -18.35 -13.38
CA LEU A 425 -2.43 -19.19 -13.50
C LEU A 425 -2.07 -20.66 -13.22
N GLY A 426 -3.05 -21.42 -12.77
CA GLY A 426 -2.94 -22.86 -12.54
C GLY A 426 -4.29 -23.55 -12.53
N ASP A 427 -4.28 -24.88 -12.64
CA ASP A 427 -5.50 -25.70 -12.56
C ASP A 427 -6.03 -25.76 -11.11
N PRO A 428 -7.27 -25.34 -10.84
CA PRO A 428 -7.82 -25.34 -9.49
C PRO A 428 -8.14 -26.75 -8.96
N ARG A 429 -8.27 -27.73 -9.85
CA ARG A 429 -8.60 -29.14 -9.53
C ARG A 429 -7.40 -29.89 -8.98
N ALA A 430 -6.19 -29.46 -9.36
CA ALA A 430 -4.93 -30.08 -9.00
C ALA A 430 -4.64 -29.91 -7.49
N PRO A 431 -4.59 -31.01 -6.70
CA PRO A 431 -4.53 -30.92 -5.23
C PRO A 431 -3.25 -30.28 -4.69
N ARG A 432 -2.15 -30.40 -5.44
CA ARG A 432 -0.83 -29.87 -5.07
C ARG A 432 -0.52 -28.53 -5.72
N MET A 433 -1.43 -27.94 -6.48
CA MET A 433 -1.18 -26.68 -7.20
C MET A 433 -0.90 -25.54 -6.22
N GLN A 434 -1.66 -25.44 -5.12
CA GLN A 434 -1.43 -24.42 -4.10
C GLN A 434 -0.02 -24.52 -3.49
N GLU A 435 0.38 -25.72 -3.08
CA GLU A 435 1.71 -25.96 -2.52
C GLU A 435 2.82 -25.65 -3.54
N THR A 436 2.65 -26.17 -4.76
CA THR A 436 3.60 -25.99 -5.87
C THR A 436 3.83 -24.52 -6.18
N MET A 437 2.75 -23.74 -6.32
CA MET A 437 2.84 -22.30 -6.56
C MET A 437 3.47 -21.56 -5.37
N ASN A 438 3.10 -21.89 -4.13
CA ASN A 438 3.67 -21.20 -2.96
C ASN A 438 5.17 -21.45 -2.79
N LEU A 439 5.63 -22.70 -2.96
CA LEU A 439 7.02 -23.08 -2.69
C LEU A 439 7.95 -22.87 -3.88
N LYS A 440 7.56 -23.32 -5.09
CA LYS A 440 8.43 -23.32 -6.27
C LYS A 440 8.37 -22.04 -7.09
N ILE A 441 7.28 -21.28 -6.96
CA ILE A 441 7.05 -20.08 -7.77
C ILE A 441 7.19 -18.83 -6.90
N LYS A 442 6.49 -18.81 -5.76
CA LYS A 442 6.36 -17.62 -4.92
C LYS A 442 7.41 -17.51 -3.82
N PHE A 443 8.09 -18.61 -3.50
CA PHE A 443 9.06 -18.69 -2.41
C PHE A 443 8.50 -18.15 -1.09
N ARG A 444 7.29 -18.62 -0.73
CA ARG A 444 6.54 -18.13 0.43
C ARG A 444 5.88 -19.25 1.23
N GLU A 445 5.33 -18.88 2.38
CA GLU A 445 4.65 -19.78 3.32
C GLU A 445 3.50 -20.54 2.63
N SER A 446 3.42 -21.85 2.86
CA SER A 446 2.48 -22.75 2.17
C SER A 446 1.01 -22.48 2.50
N PHE A 447 0.72 -21.90 3.67
CA PHE A 447 -0.64 -21.61 4.13
C PHE A 447 -1.32 -20.45 3.39
N ARG A 448 -0.61 -19.72 2.52
CA ARG A 448 -1.21 -18.59 1.83
C ARG A 448 -2.24 -19.08 0.80
N PRO A 449 -3.50 -18.64 0.89
CA PRO A 449 -4.51 -19.02 -0.08
C PRO A 449 -4.27 -18.38 -1.45
N PHE A 450 -4.83 -19.01 -2.48
CA PHE A 450 -5.00 -18.42 -3.81
C PHE A 450 -6.47 -18.10 -4.08
N ALA A 451 -6.70 -17.22 -5.05
CA ALA A 451 -8.03 -16.78 -5.43
C ALA A 451 -8.47 -17.50 -6.71
N PRO A 452 -9.74 -17.88 -6.84
CA PRO A 452 -10.30 -18.30 -8.12
C PRO A 452 -10.65 -17.10 -8.99
N SER A 453 -10.34 -17.20 -10.29
CA SER A 453 -11.02 -16.46 -11.36
C SER A 453 -12.03 -17.39 -12.01
N VAL A 454 -13.29 -16.96 -12.13
CA VAL A 454 -14.41 -17.77 -12.63
C VAL A 454 -15.19 -17.02 -13.69
N LEU A 455 -15.71 -17.73 -14.71
CA LEU A 455 -16.68 -17.14 -15.63
C LEU A 455 -17.88 -16.59 -14.86
N GLU A 456 -18.25 -15.34 -15.11
CA GLU A 456 -19.31 -14.67 -14.36
C GLU A 456 -20.64 -15.45 -14.40
N SER A 457 -20.98 -16.02 -15.56
CA SER A 457 -22.19 -16.82 -15.77
C SER A 457 -22.24 -18.12 -14.97
N GLU A 458 -21.08 -18.66 -14.54
CA GLU A 458 -20.98 -19.91 -13.78
C GLU A 458 -20.67 -19.68 -12.29
N ALA A 459 -20.49 -18.42 -11.86
CA ALA A 459 -20.05 -18.09 -10.51
C ALA A 459 -20.97 -18.67 -9.42
N SER A 460 -22.29 -18.50 -9.55
CA SER A 460 -23.30 -18.99 -8.60
C SER A 460 -23.39 -20.52 -8.53
N ARG A 461 -22.91 -21.23 -9.55
CA ARG A 461 -22.85 -22.69 -9.54
C ARG A 461 -21.70 -23.20 -8.66
N TYR A 462 -20.58 -22.48 -8.65
CA TYR A 462 -19.39 -22.88 -7.90
C TYR A 462 -19.32 -22.27 -6.50
N PHE A 463 -19.95 -21.13 -6.29
CA PHE A 463 -19.88 -20.36 -5.05
C PHE A 463 -21.26 -19.83 -4.64
N GLU A 464 -21.48 -19.68 -3.35
CA GLU A 464 -22.68 -19.07 -2.76
C GLU A 464 -22.62 -17.53 -2.95
N ILE A 465 -22.84 -17.08 -4.17
CA ILE A 465 -22.88 -15.67 -4.57
C ILE A 465 -23.95 -15.46 -5.65
N ASP A 466 -24.66 -14.35 -5.60
CA ASP A 466 -25.80 -13.99 -6.47
C ASP A 466 -25.49 -12.77 -7.37
N ARG A 467 -24.23 -12.33 -7.40
CA ARG A 467 -23.79 -11.09 -8.05
C ARG A 467 -22.33 -11.16 -8.51
N PRO A 468 -21.89 -10.25 -9.40
CA PRO A 468 -20.49 -10.13 -9.77
C PRO A 468 -19.58 -9.75 -8.59
N SER A 469 -18.34 -10.23 -8.62
CA SER A 469 -17.25 -9.85 -7.72
C SER A 469 -15.96 -9.71 -8.55
N PRO A 470 -15.80 -8.65 -9.35
CA PRO A 470 -14.73 -8.55 -10.34
C PRO A 470 -13.32 -8.30 -9.75
N TYR A 471 -13.20 -7.99 -8.45
CA TYR A 471 -11.98 -7.41 -7.88
C TYR A 471 -11.27 -8.25 -6.79
N MET A 472 -11.71 -9.48 -6.50
CA MET A 472 -11.16 -10.29 -5.40
C MET A 472 -11.20 -9.61 -4.02
N LEU A 473 -12.25 -8.81 -3.78
CA LEU A 473 -12.46 -8.03 -2.54
C LEU A 473 -13.55 -8.61 -1.64
N VAL A 474 -14.13 -9.75 -2.02
CA VAL A 474 -15.18 -10.45 -1.29
C VAL A 474 -14.81 -11.94 -1.22
N THR A 475 -15.02 -12.56 -0.05
CA THR A 475 -15.05 -14.02 0.06
C THR A 475 -16.48 -14.54 0.02
N ALA A 476 -16.68 -15.65 -0.66
CA ALA A 476 -17.93 -16.39 -0.69
C ALA A 476 -17.67 -17.87 -0.38
N PRO A 477 -18.60 -18.55 0.31
CA PRO A 477 -18.53 -19.99 0.48
C PRO A 477 -18.53 -20.71 -0.88
N VAL A 478 -17.76 -21.79 -0.99
CA VAL A 478 -17.86 -22.73 -2.11
C VAL A 478 -19.22 -23.43 -2.03
N HIS A 479 -19.95 -23.52 -3.13
CA HIS A 479 -21.29 -24.08 -3.16
C HIS A 479 -21.28 -25.54 -2.67
N ALA A 480 -22.29 -25.94 -1.90
CA ALA A 480 -22.35 -27.26 -1.26
C ALA A 480 -22.13 -28.43 -2.24
N GLN A 481 -22.65 -28.31 -3.47
CA GLN A 481 -22.48 -29.32 -4.53
C GLN A 481 -21.03 -29.54 -4.98
N MET A 482 -20.16 -28.55 -4.79
CA MET A 482 -18.74 -28.64 -5.15
C MET A 482 -17.87 -29.13 -3.98
N ARG A 483 -18.47 -29.26 -2.78
CA ARG A 483 -17.78 -29.69 -1.56
C ARG A 483 -17.63 -31.21 -1.54
N ARG A 484 -16.52 -31.69 -0.98
CA ARG A 484 -16.27 -33.12 -0.74
C ARG A 484 -16.49 -33.43 0.73
N ALA A 485 -17.01 -34.62 1.01
CA ALA A 485 -17.05 -35.14 2.36
C ALA A 485 -15.63 -35.29 2.90
N VAL A 486 -15.44 -34.91 4.16
CA VAL A 486 -14.16 -35.03 4.87
C VAL A 486 -14.31 -36.21 5.83
N ASP A 487 -13.38 -37.17 5.75
CA ASP A 487 -13.41 -38.34 6.63
C ASP A 487 -13.06 -37.97 8.07
N ALA A 488 -13.22 -38.94 8.99
CA ALA A 488 -12.99 -38.71 10.41
C ALA A 488 -11.52 -38.36 10.74
N GLU A 489 -10.55 -38.87 9.96
CA GLU A 489 -9.13 -38.61 10.18
C GLU A 489 -8.78 -37.17 9.77
N ASP A 490 -9.20 -36.76 8.58
CA ASP A 490 -9.02 -35.41 8.07
C ASP A 490 -9.79 -34.38 8.90
N ALA A 491 -10.98 -34.74 9.41
CA ALA A 491 -11.75 -33.88 10.32
C ALA A 491 -11.07 -33.70 11.69
N ALA A 492 -10.18 -34.61 12.09
CA ALA A 492 -9.39 -34.50 13.32
C ALA A 492 -8.15 -33.60 13.16
N LYS A 493 -7.71 -33.31 11.94
CA LYS A 493 -6.56 -32.44 11.68
C LYS A 493 -6.80 -31.02 12.20
N ARG A 494 -5.74 -30.34 12.64
CA ARG A 494 -5.78 -28.98 13.19
C ARG A 494 -4.58 -28.17 12.70
N GLY A 495 -4.68 -26.84 12.77
CA GLY A 495 -3.61 -25.94 12.34
C GLY A 495 -3.19 -26.19 10.89
N LEU A 496 -1.90 -26.06 10.58
CA LEU A 496 -1.41 -26.18 9.20
C LEU A 496 -1.61 -27.57 8.57
N ALA A 497 -1.85 -28.63 9.37
CA ALA A 497 -2.19 -29.94 8.83
C ALA A 497 -3.49 -29.94 8.01
N LEU A 498 -4.37 -28.95 8.22
CA LEU A 498 -5.59 -28.74 7.44
C LEU A 498 -5.30 -28.49 5.95
N LEU A 499 -4.09 -28.05 5.57
CA LEU A 499 -3.69 -27.85 4.17
C LEU A 499 -3.72 -29.14 3.35
N ALA A 500 -3.47 -30.29 3.98
CA ALA A 500 -3.44 -31.57 3.28
C ALA A 500 -4.83 -32.15 3.00
N VAL A 501 -5.89 -31.54 3.54
CA VAL A 501 -7.27 -32.05 3.44
C VAL A 501 -7.92 -31.52 2.18
N MET A 502 -8.40 -32.44 1.35
CA MET A 502 -9.13 -32.11 0.14
C MET A 502 -10.61 -31.86 0.46
N ARG A 503 -11.09 -30.62 0.25
CA ARG A 503 -12.44 -30.18 0.65
C ARG A 503 -13.40 -29.96 -0.51
N SER A 504 -12.94 -29.95 -1.75
CA SER A 504 -13.81 -29.62 -2.90
C SER A 504 -13.27 -30.20 -4.19
N GLU A 505 -14.05 -30.08 -5.26
CA GLU A 505 -13.59 -30.35 -6.63
C GLU A 505 -12.54 -29.37 -7.15
N ILE A 506 -12.45 -28.17 -6.54
CA ILE A 506 -11.46 -27.13 -6.85
C ILE A 506 -10.53 -26.85 -5.65
N PRO A 507 -9.82 -27.86 -5.12
CA PRO A 507 -9.12 -27.76 -3.83
C PRO A 507 -8.03 -26.69 -3.77
N ALA A 508 -7.41 -26.28 -4.90
CA ALA A 508 -6.31 -25.32 -4.87
C ALA A 508 -6.75 -23.87 -4.55
N VAL A 509 -8.05 -23.59 -4.65
CA VAL A 509 -8.66 -22.27 -4.41
C VAL A 509 -9.67 -22.27 -3.26
N THR A 510 -9.96 -23.45 -2.70
CA THR A 510 -10.87 -23.62 -1.56
C THR A 510 -10.09 -23.48 -0.25
N HIS A 511 -10.45 -22.48 0.54
CA HIS A 511 -9.87 -22.27 1.85
C HIS A 511 -10.32 -23.36 2.85
N VAL A 512 -9.59 -23.47 3.97
CA VAL A 512 -9.88 -24.46 5.01
C VAL A 512 -11.25 -24.27 5.69
N ASP A 513 -11.80 -23.05 5.62
CA ASP A 513 -13.14 -22.68 6.10
C ASP A 513 -14.22 -22.76 5.00
N TRP A 514 -13.92 -23.47 3.90
CA TRP A 514 -14.82 -23.67 2.76
C TRP A 514 -15.15 -22.41 1.96
N SER A 515 -14.46 -21.31 2.21
CA SER A 515 -14.60 -20.08 1.44
C SER A 515 -13.61 -20.00 0.27
N ALA A 516 -13.82 -19.07 -0.64
CA ALA A 516 -12.84 -18.65 -1.63
C ALA A 516 -12.99 -17.15 -1.90
N ARG A 517 -11.90 -16.50 -2.33
CA ARG A 517 -11.86 -15.06 -2.61
C ARG A 517 -12.01 -14.77 -4.10
N LEU A 518 -13.21 -14.44 -4.54
CA LEU A 518 -13.61 -14.59 -5.94
C LEU A 518 -13.23 -13.41 -6.84
N GLN A 519 -12.76 -13.70 -8.05
CA GLN A 519 -12.88 -12.83 -9.20
C GLN A 519 -13.91 -13.41 -10.18
N THR A 520 -15.00 -12.70 -10.44
CA THR A 520 -15.84 -12.97 -11.61
C THR A 520 -15.23 -12.32 -12.85
N VAL A 521 -15.26 -13.02 -13.98
CA VAL A 521 -14.71 -12.56 -15.25
C VAL A 521 -15.81 -12.57 -16.29
N SER A 522 -16.12 -11.39 -16.80
CA SER A 522 -17.05 -11.18 -17.91
C SER A 522 -16.30 -10.89 -19.21
N GLU A 523 -16.92 -11.15 -20.36
CA GLU A 523 -16.39 -10.73 -21.66
C GLU A 523 -16.22 -9.21 -21.78
N ARG A 524 -17.11 -8.41 -21.15
CA ARG A 524 -17.08 -6.94 -21.20
C ARG A 524 -15.76 -6.35 -20.68
N HIS A 525 -15.34 -6.72 -19.48
CA HIS A 525 -14.18 -6.11 -18.82
C HIS A 525 -12.84 -6.70 -19.28
N ASN A 526 -12.78 -8.00 -19.53
CA ASN A 526 -11.53 -8.68 -19.84
C ASN A 526 -11.74 -9.81 -20.87
N PRO A 527 -11.98 -9.45 -22.15
CA PRO A 527 -12.42 -10.41 -23.16
C PRO A 527 -11.40 -11.52 -23.41
N ARG A 528 -10.11 -11.22 -23.39
CA ARG A 528 -9.06 -12.23 -23.60
C ARG A 528 -8.96 -13.22 -22.45
N PHE A 529 -9.05 -12.73 -21.21
CA PHE A 529 -9.03 -13.62 -20.04
C PHE A 529 -10.32 -14.43 -19.92
N HIS A 530 -11.45 -13.84 -20.30
CA HIS A 530 -12.72 -14.55 -20.46
C HIS A 530 -12.61 -15.69 -21.48
N ARG A 531 -12.04 -15.44 -22.67
CA ARG A 531 -11.81 -16.49 -23.68
C ARG A 531 -10.93 -17.64 -23.18
N LEU A 532 -9.90 -17.35 -22.40
CA LEU A 532 -9.08 -18.39 -21.77
C LEU A 532 -9.91 -19.25 -20.81
N LEU A 533 -10.69 -18.63 -19.93
CA LEU A 533 -11.59 -19.34 -19.03
C LEU A 533 -12.64 -20.16 -19.78
N ALA A 534 -13.21 -19.62 -20.87
CA ALA A 534 -14.15 -20.31 -21.73
C ALA A 534 -13.51 -21.53 -22.42
N ALA A 535 -12.32 -21.38 -23.00
CA ALA A 535 -11.59 -22.48 -23.63
C ALA A 535 -11.24 -23.59 -22.63
N PHE A 536 -10.85 -23.21 -21.40
CA PHE A 536 -10.64 -24.18 -20.32
C PHE A 536 -11.96 -24.86 -19.92
N PHE A 537 -13.06 -24.10 -19.83
CA PHE A 537 -14.37 -24.66 -19.51
C PHE A 537 -14.87 -25.66 -20.55
N GLU A 538 -14.81 -25.30 -21.83
CA GLU A 538 -15.24 -26.13 -22.96
C GLU A 538 -14.51 -27.47 -23.00
N THR A 539 -13.20 -27.47 -22.70
CA THR A 539 -12.36 -28.67 -22.79
C THR A 539 -12.31 -29.48 -21.49
N GLN A 540 -12.44 -28.83 -20.33
CA GLN A 540 -12.22 -29.44 -19.01
C GLN A 540 -13.46 -29.53 -18.13
N GLY A 541 -14.58 -28.91 -18.54
CA GLY A 541 -15.81 -28.82 -17.75
C GLY A 541 -15.68 -27.98 -16.47
N CYS A 542 -14.58 -27.21 -16.32
CA CYS A 542 -14.31 -26.34 -15.19
C CYS A 542 -14.19 -24.87 -15.64
N PRO A 543 -15.06 -23.95 -15.20
CA PRO A 543 -15.02 -22.54 -15.57
C PRO A 543 -14.15 -21.70 -14.62
N VAL A 544 -13.24 -22.35 -13.88
CA VAL A 544 -12.44 -21.73 -12.82
C VAL A 544 -10.95 -21.93 -13.11
N LEU A 545 -10.15 -20.91 -12.84
CA LEU A 545 -8.69 -20.98 -12.80
C LEU A 545 -8.16 -20.47 -11.46
N VAL A 546 -7.03 -21.02 -11.00
CA VAL A 546 -6.25 -20.38 -9.95
C VAL A 546 -5.68 -19.08 -10.51
N ASN A 547 -5.81 -17.98 -9.79
CA ASN A 547 -5.19 -16.71 -10.13
C ASN A 547 -4.44 -16.12 -8.92
N THR A 548 -3.17 -15.78 -9.14
CA THR A 548 -2.36 -14.99 -8.21
C THR A 548 -1.58 -13.92 -8.93
N SER A 549 -1.18 -12.88 -8.19
CA SER A 549 -0.27 -11.82 -8.67
C SER A 549 0.92 -12.35 -9.45
N PHE A 550 1.38 -11.71 -10.52
CA PHE A 550 2.61 -12.12 -11.20
C PHE A 550 3.83 -11.39 -10.63
N ASN A 551 4.49 -12.04 -9.67
CA ASN A 551 5.67 -11.57 -8.94
C ASN A 551 6.24 -12.69 -8.05
N VAL A 552 7.37 -12.43 -7.39
CA VAL A 552 7.88 -13.24 -6.27
C VAL A 552 7.78 -12.48 -4.94
N ARG A 553 8.06 -13.15 -3.83
CA ARG A 553 8.08 -12.50 -2.50
C ARG A 553 9.06 -11.31 -2.50
N GLY A 554 8.56 -10.16 -2.06
CA GLY A 554 9.36 -8.95 -1.90
C GLY A 554 9.35 -8.02 -3.11
N GLU A 555 8.81 -8.46 -4.25
CA GLU A 555 8.73 -7.65 -5.47
C GLU A 555 7.30 -7.18 -5.78
N PRO A 556 7.14 -6.01 -6.42
CA PRO A 556 5.86 -5.58 -7.00
C PRO A 556 5.38 -6.51 -8.12
N ILE A 557 4.09 -6.45 -8.48
CA ILE A 557 3.55 -7.10 -9.69
C ILE A 557 4.37 -6.65 -10.91
N VAL A 558 4.76 -7.58 -11.80
CA VAL A 558 5.53 -7.28 -13.03
C VAL A 558 4.81 -6.25 -13.89
N CYS A 559 5.55 -5.28 -14.43
CA CYS A 559 4.98 -4.20 -15.25
C CYS A 559 5.28 -4.43 -16.74
N THR A 560 6.56 -4.63 -17.07
CA THR A 560 7.04 -4.74 -18.46
C THR A 560 7.22 -6.20 -18.92
N PRO A 561 7.33 -6.46 -20.24
CA PRO A 561 7.69 -7.78 -20.76
C PRO A 561 9.01 -8.31 -20.18
N GLN A 562 9.99 -7.42 -19.99
CA GLN A 562 11.28 -7.71 -19.36
C GLN A 562 11.11 -8.19 -17.91
N ASP A 563 10.25 -7.53 -17.12
CA ASP A 563 9.97 -7.94 -15.75
C ASP A 563 9.32 -9.33 -15.70
N ALA A 564 8.34 -9.57 -16.58
CA ALA A 564 7.63 -10.84 -16.68
C ALA A 564 8.57 -11.99 -17.09
N TYR A 565 9.41 -11.76 -18.10
CA TYR A 565 10.42 -12.72 -18.54
C TYR A 565 11.45 -13.02 -17.46
N ARG A 566 11.97 -12.00 -16.77
CA ARG A 566 12.90 -12.18 -15.64
C ARG A 566 12.27 -13.01 -14.52
N CYS A 567 11.02 -12.74 -14.17
CA CYS A 567 10.29 -13.53 -13.18
C CYS A 567 10.12 -14.98 -13.65
N PHE A 568 9.74 -15.18 -14.91
CA PHE A 568 9.60 -16.50 -15.52
C PHE A 568 10.90 -17.31 -15.47
N GLN A 569 12.03 -16.73 -15.87
CA GLN A 569 13.34 -17.42 -15.84
C GLN A 569 13.79 -17.80 -14.42
N ARG A 570 13.49 -16.98 -13.42
CA ARG A 570 13.96 -17.17 -12.03
C ARG A 570 13.04 -18.04 -11.16
N THR A 571 11.93 -18.50 -11.70
CA THR A 571 10.91 -19.25 -10.96
C THR A 571 10.63 -20.60 -11.63
N GLY A 572 9.87 -21.47 -10.96
CA GLY A 572 9.40 -22.72 -11.55
C GLY A 572 8.21 -22.59 -12.50
N ILE A 573 7.92 -21.39 -13.06
CA ILE A 573 6.81 -21.23 -14.03
C ILE A 573 7.14 -22.04 -15.28
N ASP A 574 6.18 -22.83 -15.77
CA ASP A 574 6.39 -23.76 -16.88
C ASP A 574 6.29 -23.07 -18.25
N ALA A 575 5.31 -22.17 -18.39
CA ALA A 575 5.10 -21.39 -19.61
C ALA A 575 4.82 -19.91 -19.32
N LEU A 576 5.18 -19.04 -20.24
CA LEU A 576 4.93 -17.61 -20.18
C LEU A 576 4.21 -17.16 -21.45
N VAL A 577 3.08 -16.48 -21.25
CA VAL A 577 2.39 -15.70 -22.27
C VAL A 577 2.80 -14.24 -22.14
N LEU A 578 3.32 -13.66 -23.22
CA LEU A 578 3.54 -12.22 -23.38
C LEU A 578 2.71 -11.73 -24.56
N GLY A 579 1.54 -11.15 -24.30
CA GLY A 579 0.62 -10.77 -25.38
C GLY A 579 0.24 -11.99 -26.21
N ASP A 580 0.63 -12.02 -27.48
CA ASP A 580 0.35 -13.12 -28.41
C ASP A 580 1.43 -14.21 -28.46
N PHE A 581 2.51 -14.04 -27.70
CA PHE A 581 3.67 -14.91 -27.75
C PHE A 581 3.66 -15.90 -26.59
N LEU A 582 3.96 -17.16 -26.90
CA LEU A 582 4.07 -18.26 -25.93
C LEU A 582 5.52 -18.73 -25.83
N LEU A 583 6.05 -18.75 -24.62
CA LEU A 583 7.36 -19.29 -24.28
C LEU A 583 7.14 -20.51 -23.38
N GLU A 584 7.68 -21.66 -23.76
CA GLU A 584 7.62 -22.89 -22.96
C GLU A 584 9.02 -23.23 -22.46
N LYS A 585 9.20 -23.30 -21.13
CA LYS A 585 10.54 -23.49 -20.54
C LYS A 585 11.20 -24.80 -20.98
N ALA A 586 10.41 -25.84 -21.26
CA ALA A 586 10.89 -27.13 -21.75
C ALA A 586 11.54 -27.06 -23.14
N ALA A 587 11.18 -26.06 -23.96
CA ALA A 587 11.75 -25.85 -25.30
C ALA A 587 12.99 -24.95 -25.28
N MET A 588 13.28 -24.27 -24.16
CA MET A 588 14.42 -23.37 -24.05
C MET A 588 15.69 -24.12 -23.65
N PRO A 589 16.88 -23.73 -24.15
CA PRO A 589 18.14 -24.29 -23.69
C PRO A 589 18.25 -24.15 -22.17
N ALA A 590 18.70 -25.20 -21.49
CA ALA A 590 18.81 -25.22 -20.05
C ALA A 590 19.69 -24.04 -19.60
N SER A 591 19.07 -23.02 -19.00
CA SER A 591 19.82 -21.90 -18.43
C SER A 591 20.69 -22.45 -17.31
N GLU A 592 22.00 -22.19 -17.33
CA GLU A 592 22.85 -22.38 -16.15
C GLU A 592 22.13 -21.71 -14.97
N GLY A 593 21.75 -22.52 -14.00
CA GLY A 593 20.83 -22.11 -12.96
C GLY A 593 21.38 -20.88 -12.25
N VAL A 594 20.72 -19.73 -12.43
CA VAL A 594 20.84 -18.61 -11.51
C VAL A 594 20.08 -18.99 -10.24
N ARG A 595 20.59 -20.00 -9.52
CA ARG A 595 20.39 -20.16 -8.08
C ARG A 595 21.34 -19.16 -7.42
N GLY A 596 20.99 -17.89 -7.52
CA GLY A 596 21.81 -16.78 -7.06
C GLY A 596 20.97 -15.78 -6.29
N ALA A 597 21.01 -15.93 -4.96
CA ALA A 597 20.71 -14.93 -3.94
C ALA A 597 19.60 -13.92 -4.25
N LEU A 598 18.41 -14.17 -3.70
CA LEU A 598 17.56 -13.08 -3.26
C LEU A 598 18.38 -12.30 -2.21
N ASP A 599 18.95 -11.17 -2.63
CA ASP A 599 19.65 -10.23 -1.77
C ASP A 599 18.65 -9.76 -0.70
N GLU A 600 18.68 -10.42 0.48
CA GLU A 600 18.02 -9.92 1.68
C GLU A 600 18.71 -8.62 2.06
N ARG A 601 18.33 -7.51 1.42
CA ARG A 601 18.61 -6.17 1.91
C ARG A 601 17.87 -5.99 3.22
N ARG A 602 18.49 -6.44 4.30
CA ARG A 602 18.10 -6.10 5.67
C ARG A 602 18.38 -4.61 5.84
N PRO A 603 17.38 -3.79 6.19
CA PRO A 603 17.65 -2.40 6.54
C PRO A 603 18.31 -2.38 7.92
N LYS A 604 19.65 -2.33 7.96
CA LYS A 604 20.39 -1.91 9.16
C LYS A 604 21.12 -0.62 8.88
N ALA A 605 20.77 0.36 9.72
CA ALA A 605 21.27 1.74 9.79
C ALA A 605 20.93 2.65 8.59
N ARG A 606 19.62 2.97 8.44
CA ARG A 606 19.12 4.05 7.57
C ARG A 606 19.94 5.34 7.67
N LEU A 607 20.38 5.72 8.86
CA LEU A 607 21.20 6.94 9.01
C LEU A 607 22.52 6.87 8.24
N LEU A 608 23.19 5.71 8.24
CA LEU A 608 24.45 5.52 7.52
C LEU A 608 24.22 5.44 6.01
N GLU A 609 23.10 4.88 5.57
CA GLU A 609 22.73 4.81 4.15
C GLU A 609 22.25 6.16 3.60
N GLU A 610 21.44 6.90 4.36
CA GLU A 610 21.01 8.28 4.07
C GLU A 610 22.23 9.20 4.02
N LEU A 611 23.11 9.16 5.03
CA LEU A 611 24.38 9.89 4.98
C LEU A 611 25.23 9.46 3.78
N ARG A 612 25.29 8.17 3.45
CA ARG A 612 26.01 7.70 2.24
C ARG A 612 25.36 8.16 0.94
N ALA A 613 24.05 8.36 0.90
CA ALA A 613 23.34 8.88 -0.27
C ALA A 613 23.59 10.39 -0.40
N GLU A 614 23.42 11.15 0.67
CA GLU A 614 23.74 12.58 0.72
C GLU A 614 25.22 12.84 0.38
N ILE A 615 26.13 12.01 0.89
CA ILE A 615 27.57 12.09 0.56
C ILE A 615 27.83 11.81 -0.93
N ARG A 616 27.03 10.96 -1.57
CA ARG A 616 27.13 10.71 -3.02
C ARG A 616 26.62 11.90 -3.85
N GLU A 617 25.64 12.63 -3.33
CA GLU A 617 25.04 13.81 -3.96
C GLU A 617 25.80 15.11 -3.73
N ILE A 618 26.86 15.12 -2.89
CA ILE A 618 27.72 16.30 -2.69
C ILE A 618 28.22 16.82 -4.05
N ASP A 619 27.86 18.07 -4.37
CA ASP A 619 28.20 18.72 -5.62
C ASP A 619 29.72 18.71 -5.86
N GLY A 620 30.12 18.04 -6.94
CA GLY A 620 31.49 17.95 -7.40
C GLY A 620 31.82 18.89 -8.56
N SER A 621 30.91 19.82 -8.89
CA SER A 621 31.07 20.73 -10.01
C SER A 621 32.32 21.59 -9.86
N PRO A 622 33.00 21.95 -10.97
CA PRO A 622 34.14 22.86 -10.92
C PRO A 622 33.84 24.19 -10.22
N ARG A 623 32.58 24.64 -10.26
CA ARG A 623 32.11 25.85 -9.56
C ARG A 623 32.12 25.65 -8.05
N ALA A 624 31.54 24.57 -7.54
CA ALA A 624 31.55 24.26 -6.10
C ALA A 624 32.97 24.09 -5.55
N LEU A 625 33.85 23.39 -6.28
CA LEU A 625 35.24 23.19 -5.88
C LEU A 625 36.03 24.50 -5.83
N ARG A 626 35.79 25.41 -6.76
CA ARG A 626 36.36 26.77 -6.75
C ARG A 626 35.89 27.58 -5.55
N GLN A 627 34.58 27.57 -5.28
CA GLN A 627 34.00 28.24 -4.12
C GLN A 627 34.56 27.70 -2.81
N PHE A 628 34.71 26.38 -2.69
CA PHE A 628 35.29 25.73 -1.53
C PHE A 628 36.75 26.14 -1.30
N GLY A 629 37.60 26.10 -2.33
CA GLY A 629 38.99 26.51 -2.16
C GLY A 629 39.15 28.02 -1.91
N ALA A 630 38.26 28.85 -2.47
CA ALA A 630 38.20 30.28 -2.15
C ALA A 630 37.80 30.51 -0.69
N LEU A 631 36.79 29.79 -0.18
CA LEU A 631 36.36 29.86 1.21
C LEU A 631 37.49 29.47 2.17
N ILE A 632 38.19 28.35 1.91
CA ILE A 632 39.36 27.95 2.71
C ILE A 632 40.43 29.04 2.68
N GLY A 633 40.70 29.62 1.50
CA GLY A 633 41.66 30.73 1.37
C GLY A 633 41.29 31.92 2.26
N VAL A 634 40.03 32.36 2.22
CA VAL A 634 39.53 33.49 3.03
C VAL A 634 39.60 33.17 4.53
N VAL A 635 39.13 31.99 4.94
CA VAL A 635 39.18 31.56 6.35
C VAL A 635 40.62 31.48 6.85
N SER A 636 41.53 30.92 6.04
CA SER A 636 42.96 30.86 6.37
C SER A 636 43.61 32.23 6.50
N ILE A 637 43.22 33.22 5.69
CA ILE A 637 43.70 34.61 5.82
C ILE A 637 43.23 35.21 7.15
N ALA A 638 41.95 35.01 7.52
CA ALA A 638 41.42 35.47 8.79
C ALA A 638 42.13 34.81 10.00
N LEU A 639 42.38 33.50 9.94
CA LEU A 639 43.10 32.76 10.97
C LEU A 639 44.57 33.20 11.09
N THR A 640 45.22 33.51 9.96
CA THR A 640 46.56 34.09 9.93
C THR A 640 46.61 35.40 10.72
N GLY A 641 45.62 36.29 10.50
CA GLY A 641 45.51 37.54 11.24
C GLY A 641 45.30 37.33 12.75
N LEU A 642 44.49 36.33 13.12
CA LEU A 642 44.20 35.98 14.52
C LEU A 642 45.42 35.39 15.25
N PHE A 643 46.20 34.55 14.56
CA PHE A 643 47.37 33.86 15.14
C PHE A 643 48.70 34.59 14.92
N ALA A 644 48.69 35.81 14.41
CA ALA A 644 49.89 36.60 14.13
C ALA A 644 50.71 36.98 15.39
N THR A 645 50.18 36.72 16.59
CA THR A 645 50.88 36.96 17.86
C THR A 645 51.97 35.91 18.11
N ARG A 646 53.08 36.32 18.78
CA ARG A 646 54.29 35.48 18.95
C ARG A 646 54.10 34.04 19.46
N PRO A 647 53.17 33.71 20.39
CA PRO A 647 52.99 32.33 20.82
C PRO A 647 52.30 31.43 19.77
N PHE A 648 51.69 31.99 18.73
CA PHE A 648 50.92 31.25 17.71
C PHE A 648 51.47 31.42 16.28
N SER A 649 52.66 32.00 16.12
CA SER A 649 53.27 32.30 14.81
C SER A 649 53.43 31.08 13.90
N ALA A 650 53.71 29.89 14.47
CA ALA A 650 53.77 28.63 13.73
C ALA A 650 52.41 28.21 13.13
N LEU A 651 51.31 28.49 13.83
CA LEU A 651 49.95 28.24 13.35
C LEU A 651 49.55 29.21 12.25
N ALA A 652 49.98 30.48 12.34
CA ALA A 652 49.78 31.47 11.29
C ALA A 652 50.45 31.04 9.97
N TRP A 653 51.71 30.58 10.01
CA TRP A 653 52.40 30.08 8.81
C TRP A 653 51.73 28.84 8.20
N SER A 654 51.22 27.95 9.06
CA SER A 654 50.48 26.76 8.61
C SER A 654 49.14 27.13 7.95
N ALA A 655 48.43 28.13 8.49
CA ALA A 655 47.19 28.64 7.90
C ALA A 655 47.44 29.29 6.54
N ILE A 656 48.49 30.11 6.39
CA ILE A 656 48.90 30.70 5.10
C ILE A 656 49.19 29.60 4.08
N GLY A 657 50.00 28.59 4.45
CA GLY A 657 50.38 27.50 3.56
C GLY A 657 49.18 26.70 3.06
N LEU A 658 48.26 26.35 3.97
CA LEU A 658 47.03 25.62 3.64
C LEU A 658 46.08 26.47 2.77
N GLY A 659 45.89 27.74 3.13
CA GLY A 659 45.04 28.68 2.39
C GLY A 659 45.55 28.95 0.97
N GLY A 660 46.85 29.22 0.84
CA GLY A 660 47.51 29.43 -0.46
C GLY A 660 47.43 28.20 -1.36
N ALA A 661 47.67 27.00 -0.82
CA ALA A 661 47.55 25.75 -1.57
C ALA A 661 46.10 25.50 -2.03
N ALA A 662 45.11 25.74 -1.17
CA ALA A 662 43.70 25.59 -1.52
C ALA A 662 43.26 26.59 -2.59
N LEU A 663 43.68 27.85 -2.49
CA LEU A 663 43.38 28.90 -3.47
C LEU A 663 44.03 28.60 -4.84
N ALA A 664 45.29 28.18 -4.83
CA ALA A 664 46.01 27.77 -6.04
C ALA A 664 45.34 26.55 -6.70
N CYS A 665 44.93 25.55 -5.92
CA CYS A 665 44.17 24.42 -6.44
C CYS A 665 42.80 24.84 -7.00
N ALA A 666 42.10 25.78 -6.36
CA ALA A 666 40.82 26.29 -6.88
C ALA A 666 40.98 26.97 -8.25
N VAL A 667 42.04 27.75 -8.47
CA VAL A 667 42.27 28.45 -9.74
C VAL A 667 42.82 27.52 -10.82
N LEU A 668 43.85 26.74 -10.49
CA LEU A 668 44.66 26.01 -11.47
C LEU A 668 44.14 24.60 -11.75
N ARG A 669 43.63 23.89 -10.73
CA ARG A 669 43.15 22.50 -10.87
C ARG A 669 42.06 22.17 -9.85
N PRO A 670 40.82 22.69 -10.02
CA PRO A 670 39.73 22.50 -9.05
C PRO A 670 39.47 21.04 -8.70
N ALA A 671 39.68 20.12 -9.65
CA ALA A 671 39.53 18.68 -9.45
C ALA A 671 40.39 18.11 -8.31
N ALA A 672 41.53 18.74 -7.97
CA ALA A 672 42.37 18.33 -6.84
C ALA A 672 41.69 18.54 -5.48
N LEU A 673 40.75 19.49 -5.40
CA LEU A 673 39.96 19.76 -4.19
C LEU A 673 38.77 18.82 -4.01
N ARG A 674 38.50 17.92 -4.96
CA ARG A 674 37.31 17.06 -4.93
C ARG A 674 37.26 16.16 -3.69
N TRP A 675 38.38 15.55 -3.33
CA TRP A 675 38.48 14.71 -2.14
C TRP A 675 38.40 15.52 -0.84
N PRO A 676 39.18 16.60 -0.65
CA PRO A 676 39.04 17.50 0.49
C PRO A 676 37.63 18.08 0.66
N HIS A 677 37.00 18.53 -0.43
CA HIS A 677 35.64 19.06 -0.43
C HIS A 677 34.63 18.01 0.02
N ARG A 678 34.68 16.81 -0.57
CA ARG A 678 33.79 15.71 -0.16
C ARG A 678 33.98 15.32 1.29
N LEU A 679 35.22 15.25 1.77
CA LEU A 679 35.51 14.93 3.17
C LEU A 679 34.96 16.00 4.11
N TRP A 680 35.23 17.28 3.84
CA TRP A 680 34.75 18.40 4.65
C TRP A 680 33.22 18.47 4.69
N MET A 681 32.57 18.35 3.54
CA MET A 681 31.11 18.34 3.44
C MET A 681 30.52 17.11 4.14
N SER A 682 31.15 15.94 4.06
CA SER A 682 30.73 14.74 4.80
C SER A 682 30.79 14.96 6.31
N ILE A 683 31.86 15.59 6.82
CA ILE A 683 31.98 15.97 8.24
C ILE A 683 30.88 16.97 8.61
N GLY A 684 30.61 17.96 7.76
CA GLY A 684 29.54 18.93 7.94
C GLY A 684 28.15 18.28 8.04
N LEU A 685 27.85 17.30 7.18
CA LEU A 685 26.59 16.54 7.21
C LEU A 685 26.44 15.74 8.52
N VAL A 686 27.50 15.04 8.93
CA VAL A 686 27.49 14.28 10.19
C VAL A 686 27.32 15.21 11.40
N LEU A 687 28.07 16.31 11.45
CA LEU A 687 27.97 17.30 12.51
C LEU A 687 26.57 17.93 12.54
N GLY A 688 26.02 18.29 11.37
CA GLY A 688 24.66 18.81 11.23
C GLY A 688 23.61 17.83 11.75
N ALA A 689 23.75 16.53 11.45
CA ALA A 689 22.85 15.49 11.96
C ALA A 689 22.91 15.36 13.50
N ILE A 690 24.11 15.49 14.09
CA ILE A 690 24.30 15.45 15.55
C ILE A 690 23.70 16.72 16.18
N VAL A 691 24.08 17.90 15.70
CA VAL A 691 23.61 19.20 16.24
C VAL A 691 22.09 19.29 16.16
N SER A 692 21.49 18.88 15.03
CA SER A 692 20.04 18.87 14.87
C SER A 692 19.36 18.00 15.93
N ARG A 693 19.90 16.81 16.23
CA ARG A 693 19.35 15.94 17.29
C ARG A 693 19.49 16.55 18.67
N VAL A 694 20.61 17.20 18.97
CA VAL A 694 20.82 17.89 20.25
C VAL A 694 19.81 19.03 20.40
N LEU A 695 19.69 19.90 19.40
CA LEU A 695 18.74 21.01 19.40
C LEU A 695 17.29 20.54 19.54
N LEU A 696 16.88 19.53 18.77
CA LEU A 696 15.54 18.95 18.86
C LEU A 696 15.29 18.28 20.23
N THR A 697 16.30 17.66 20.83
CA THR A 697 16.18 17.09 22.18
C THR A 697 15.98 18.19 23.22
N VAL A 698 16.76 19.27 23.16
CA VAL A 698 16.60 20.43 24.05
C VAL A 698 15.22 21.06 23.86
N LEU A 699 14.81 21.32 22.61
CA LEU A 699 13.48 21.84 22.28
C LEU A 699 12.36 20.98 22.88
N TYR A 700 12.48 19.65 22.74
CA TYR A 700 11.50 18.71 23.26
C TYR A 700 11.43 18.73 24.79
N LEU A 701 12.57 18.77 25.48
CA LEU A 701 12.62 18.76 26.94
C LEU A 701 12.21 20.11 27.56
N VAL A 702 12.47 21.23 26.88
CA VAL A 702 12.21 22.58 27.39
C VAL A 702 10.80 23.08 27.03
N LEU A 703 10.27 22.74 25.85
CA LEU A 703 8.95 23.21 25.40
C LEU A 703 7.88 22.10 25.40
N ILE A 704 8.14 21.01 24.68
CA ILE A 704 7.12 19.97 24.45
C ILE A 704 6.78 19.22 25.74
N THR A 705 7.78 18.88 26.54
CA THR A 705 7.60 18.13 27.78
C THR A 705 6.84 18.91 28.84
N PRO A 706 7.20 20.17 29.17
CA PRO A 706 6.44 20.97 30.13
C PRO A 706 5.01 21.22 29.65
N MET A 707 4.80 21.51 28.36
CA MET A 707 3.45 21.70 27.82
C MET A 707 2.58 20.45 27.98
N GLY A 708 3.12 19.26 27.70
CA GLY A 708 2.42 17.99 27.89
C GLY A 708 2.11 17.69 29.37
N LEU A 709 3.02 18.05 30.29
CA LEU A 709 2.80 17.89 31.73
C LEU A 709 1.71 18.85 32.24
N VAL A 710 1.78 20.13 31.88
CA VAL A 710 0.78 21.14 32.25
C VAL A 710 -0.60 20.77 31.73
N ALA A 711 -0.71 20.35 30.46
CA ALA A 711 -1.98 19.95 29.86
C ALA A 711 -2.64 18.77 30.60
N ARG A 712 -1.85 17.80 31.09
CA ARG A 712 -2.36 16.71 31.93
C ARG A 712 -2.79 17.17 33.31
N LEU A 713 -2.05 18.10 33.93
CA LEU A 713 -2.42 18.67 35.24
C LEU A 713 -3.72 19.47 35.16
N VAL A 714 -3.97 20.17 34.05
CA VAL A 714 -5.17 21.00 33.82
C VAL A 714 -6.35 20.18 33.25
N GLY A 715 -6.15 18.89 32.94
CA GLY A 715 -7.21 18.02 32.43
C GLY A 715 -7.64 18.32 30.98
N ARG A 716 -6.78 18.96 30.18
CA ARG A 716 -7.01 19.21 28.74
C ARG A 716 -6.07 18.34 27.90
N PRO A 717 -6.41 17.08 27.62
CA PRO A 717 -5.52 16.19 26.90
C PRO A 717 -5.45 16.54 25.40
N PHE A 718 -4.23 16.62 24.86
CA PHE A 718 -3.98 16.75 23.41
C PHE A 718 -4.32 15.50 22.59
N LEU A 719 -4.63 14.39 23.27
CA LEU A 719 -4.98 13.14 22.62
C LEU A 719 -5.98 12.38 23.50
N ASP A 720 -7.08 11.92 22.91
CA ASP A 720 -8.03 11.09 23.63
C ASP A 720 -7.44 9.69 23.84
N ARG A 721 -7.18 9.34 25.10
CA ARG A 721 -6.61 8.05 25.50
C ARG A 721 -7.56 7.27 26.40
N ARG A 722 -8.80 7.75 26.54
CA ARG A 722 -9.83 7.09 27.35
C ARG A 722 -10.26 5.82 26.62
N PHE A 723 -10.59 4.78 27.38
CA PHE A 723 -11.02 3.51 26.82
C PHE A 723 -12.55 3.42 26.92
N ARG A 724 -13.06 2.97 28.07
CA ARG A 724 -14.49 2.92 28.38
C ARG A 724 -14.91 4.22 29.05
N VAL A 725 -15.90 4.90 28.47
CA VAL A 725 -16.48 6.11 29.05
C VAL A 725 -17.99 5.93 29.04
N ASP A 726 -18.59 5.90 30.22
CA ASP A 726 -20.04 5.73 30.36
C ASP A 726 -20.77 6.95 29.75
N GLY A 727 -21.68 6.69 28.80
CA GLY A 727 -22.56 7.71 28.22
C GLY A 727 -21.97 8.61 27.13
N GLU A 728 -20.71 8.44 26.71
CA GLU A 728 -20.15 9.19 25.57
C GLU A 728 -20.35 8.46 24.23
N ARG A 729 -20.76 9.20 23.19
CA ARG A 729 -20.77 8.69 21.81
C ARG A 729 -19.32 8.60 21.30
N TYR A 730 -18.89 7.44 20.82
CA TYR A 730 -17.52 7.26 20.28
C TYR A 730 -17.29 8.09 19.01
N TRP A 731 -18.36 8.36 18.27
CA TRP A 731 -18.34 9.18 17.06
C TRP A 731 -18.24 10.66 17.36
N ARG A 732 -17.37 11.33 16.61
CA ARG A 732 -17.36 12.79 16.49
C ARG A 732 -18.26 13.18 15.33
N GLU A 733 -19.03 14.24 15.53
CA GLU A 733 -19.73 14.89 14.43
C GLU A 733 -18.73 15.71 13.63
N ARG A 734 -18.81 15.61 12.31
CA ARG A 734 -17.98 16.41 11.43
C ARG A 734 -18.69 17.74 11.19
N GLU A 735 -18.25 18.79 11.89
CA GLU A 735 -18.73 20.16 11.66
C GLU A 735 -18.27 20.63 10.28
N GLY A 736 -19.23 21.03 9.43
CA GLY A 736 -19.01 21.22 8.01
C GLY A 736 -18.30 22.52 7.64
N ALA A 737 -17.30 22.41 6.77
CA ALA A 737 -17.30 23.10 5.48
C ALA A 737 -16.57 22.23 4.44
N GLN A 738 -17.29 21.72 3.45
CA GLN A 738 -16.74 21.06 2.25
C GLN A 738 -15.86 22.01 1.39
N SER A 739 -15.70 23.27 1.79
CA SER A 739 -15.26 24.38 0.93
C SER A 739 -13.81 24.85 1.11
N GLU A 740 -12.95 24.15 1.87
CA GLU A 740 -11.54 24.55 2.04
C GLU A 740 -10.54 23.62 1.34
N ALA A 741 -10.93 22.98 0.23
CA ALA A 741 -10.02 22.13 -0.54
C ALA A 741 -8.86 22.93 -1.20
N ASP A 742 -9.05 24.23 -1.43
CA ASP A 742 -8.03 25.14 -1.98
C ASP A 742 -6.94 25.53 -0.97
N ARG A 743 -7.21 25.35 0.33
CA ARG A 743 -6.26 25.73 1.36
C ARG A 743 -5.43 24.52 1.75
N GLN A 744 -4.12 24.65 1.56
CA GLN A 744 -3.15 23.79 2.25
C GLN A 744 -3.28 23.94 3.77
N PHE A 745 -3.80 25.10 4.22
CA PHE A 745 -3.95 25.56 5.60
C PHE A 745 -5.33 25.27 6.16
#